data_AF-C6WD15-F1
#
_entry.id   AF-C6WD15-F1
#
_cell.length_a   1.000
_cell.length_b   1.000
_cell.length_c   1.000
_cell.angle_alpha   90.00
_cell.angle_beta   90.00
_cell.angle_gamma   90.00
#
_symmetry.space_group_name_H-M   'P 1'
#
loop_
_entity.id
_entity.type
_entity.pdbx_description
1 polymer ?
#
loop_
_entity_poly.entity_id
_entity_poly.type
_entity_poly.pdbx_seq_one_letter_code
_entity_poly.pdbx_strand_id
1 'polypeptide(L)'
;MSEHTAPSPYALAQFLRALESAPASSEKVAQWAGVLRGMADGSLTVGSRTPVSGVPAWVTPEVAHGGFATGRLVAEVEPDEEERALLAALPAGVPGGTDRERLNWWHLGDEGRAGLLGLVESGEYRVDAPEEAAIPAVAVLLASGHADAALRVLDAIGPWLPRLRFTPRRAAWSTMSGSVVRRTPVAELGAALRRRVVPAQVGAMRETLGVWNPLHDELVDLWASTVEGEAPRLDEAGAVRGGWPCRVWPGDWARRREEWLAKLAEAGAPSGRHAHPRSNFSRLREALLRCSGDGGGGGGGAGAPDAVGVPGAVGAPGTVGGLGAVGGLGTVGGLGAVGASRTAGAPGAVDGPSAAARAPGAASAPGIADVPGAASAPGIADVPGAAGAIGPAAGFSAALSAREVGWVRRALANALTRRGEHHAELRAAQAEVVATPTHAAFAAVLADRLRHYPADGGLPSLEPVSAPVAPGEGLPEGSDFPAHLLAKLDRALEAPLAELVRRGVVPSGEVLAEVLPQVTARLLAAGLSDPVAGALREQAYAAFRRRRTLLLLDLESQVRFEELPWVTALDVFRSAGQDAGRAAREALEQTALLALTSFPHSVTPNPLVSEFGALAKQAGVPVPLVEEIAADIFMGRFTPKWHHAAVVAHRVTLGTPYAAYYDLVEPPELVDRKRRFWHREVARWFGEECSRRAGASARRSRVVGNGMVLEQGQVLTTQNLAALVDGLDLTDRLRPVAAGLVTGVFDWITRGLGRLAKPERTWHEGLLLVKNVAYAWRQAVFLLGYCDERERRELVAHLRGSTGALNLLRTFEPAVLGLEHVLSGGRFDAEGATPGGGRRLLGWTDGTHWLMTDRERRRG
;
A
#
# COMPACT_ATOMS: atom_id res chain seq x y z
N MET A 1 2.00 45.17 -2.40
CA MET A 1 1.89 43.90 -3.16
C MET A 1 2.84 42.92 -2.50
N SER A 2 2.30 41.91 -1.81
CA SER A 2 3.05 41.01 -0.93
C SER A 2 3.82 39.96 -1.75
N GLU A 3 5.07 39.70 -1.36
CA GLU A 3 6.08 38.85 -2.00
C GLU A 3 5.84 37.33 -1.82
N HIS A 4 4.58 36.91 -1.67
CA HIS A 4 4.22 35.53 -1.35
C HIS A 4 3.25 34.94 -2.37
N THR A 5 3.74 34.51 -3.53
CA THR A 5 2.95 33.67 -4.45
C THR A 5 3.80 32.99 -5.54
N ALA A 6 5.03 32.57 -5.20
CA ALA A 6 5.67 31.53 -6.02
C ALA A 6 5.09 30.17 -5.59
N PRO A 7 4.56 29.34 -6.51
CA PRO A 7 4.08 28.00 -6.16
C PRO A 7 5.23 27.19 -5.56
N SER A 8 4.94 26.43 -4.50
CA SER A 8 5.93 25.56 -3.84
C SER A 8 6.58 24.66 -4.90
N PRO A 9 7.92 24.67 -5.06
CA PRO A 9 8.60 23.80 -6.03
C PRO A 9 8.24 22.32 -5.86
N TYR A 10 7.94 21.91 -4.62
CA TYR A 10 7.47 20.56 -4.32
C TYR A 10 6.06 20.30 -4.88
N ALA A 11 5.11 21.21 -4.66
CA ALA A 11 3.75 21.06 -5.16
C ALA A 11 3.71 21.00 -6.69
N LEU A 12 4.54 21.82 -7.36
CA LEU A 12 4.70 21.78 -8.81
C LEU A 12 5.28 20.44 -9.26
N ALA A 13 6.34 19.94 -8.61
CA ALA A 13 6.92 18.65 -8.93
C ALA A 13 5.93 17.48 -8.74
N GLN A 14 5.07 17.54 -7.73
CA GLN A 14 4.01 16.55 -7.52
C GLN A 14 2.94 16.57 -8.59
N PHE A 15 2.54 17.77 -9.04
CA PHE A 15 1.61 17.93 -10.15
C PHE A 15 2.17 17.34 -11.46
N LEU A 16 3.43 17.63 -11.79
CA LEU A 16 4.09 17.06 -12.96
C LEU A 16 4.17 15.52 -12.89
N ARG A 17 4.56 14.97 -11.73
CA ARG A 17 4.53 13.50 -11.51
C ARG A 17 3.12 12.91 -11.62
N ALA A 18 2.08 13.65 -11.22
CA ALA A 18 0.70 13.19 -11.39
C ALA A 18 0.32 13.09 -12.88
N LEU A 19 0.73 14.06 -13.70
CA LEU A 19 0.52 14.05 -15.15
C LEU A 19 1.30 12.93 -15.87
N GLU A 20 2.50 12.61 -15.41
CA GLU A 20 3.30 11.50 -15.96
C GLU A 20 2.72 10.12 -15.61
N SER A 21 2.09 10.00 -14.44
CA SER A 21 1.64 8.71 -13.89
C SER A 21 0.16 8.38 -14.12
N ALA A 22 -0.65 9.35 -14.56
CA ALA A 22 -2.09 9.16 -14.73
C ALA A 22 -2.66 10.06 -15.86
N PRO A 23 -3.79 9.68 -16.47
CA PRO A 23 -4.49 10.54 -17.41
C PRO A 23 -4.80 11.92 -16.81
N ALA A 24 -4.84 12.95 -17.64
CA ALA A 24 -5.13 14.32 -17.21
C ALA A 24 -6.52 14.46 -16.55
N SER A 25 -7.47 13.57 -16.88
CA SER A 25 -8.81 13.50 -16.27
C SER A 25 -8.83 12.81 -14.90
N SER A 26 -7.70 12.32 -14.40
CA SER A 26 -7.66 11.63 -13.12
C SER A 26 -7.88 12.58 -11.94
N GLU A 27 -8.52 12.06 -10.89
CA GLU A 27 -8.73 12.80 -9.64
C GLU A 27 -7.41 13.28 -9.03
N LYS A 28 -6.33 12.51 -9.16
CA LYS A 28 -5.00 12.87 -8.67
C LYS A 28 -4.46 14.14 -9.36
N VAL A 29 -4.65 14.25 -10.68
CA VAL A 29 -4.23 15.45 -11.44
C VAL A 29 -5.10 16.65 -11.06
N ALA A 30 -6.42 16.45 -10.98
CA ALA A 30 -7.35 17.49 -10.55
C ALA A 30 -7.06 18.01 -9.13
N GLN A 31 -6.73 17.11 -8.20
CA GLN A 31 -6.37 17.43 -6.82
C GLN A 31 -5.13 18.35 -6.76
N TRP A 32 -4.04 17.97 -7.43
CA TRP A 32 -2.81 18.78 -7.44
C TRP A 32 -2.95 20.09 -8.21
N ALA A 33 -3.74 20.11 -9.28
CA ALA A 33 -4.10 21.37 -9.97
C ALA A 33 -4.88 22.31 -9.03
N GLY A 34 -5.81 21.78 -8.23
CA GLY A 34 -6.55 22.52 -7.22
C GLY A 34 -5.64 23.14 -6.16
N VAL A 35 -4.67 22.37 -5.64
CA VAL A 35 -3.66 22.87 -4.70
C VAL A 35 -2.89 24.06 -5.29
N LEU A 36 -2.36 23.92 -6.51
CA LEU A 36 -1.59 24.99 -7.14
C LEU A 36 -2.42 26.25 -7.41
N ARG A 37 -3.68 26.08 -7.84
CA ARG A 37 -4.60 27.21 -8.07
C ARG A 37 -4.92 27.92 -6.76
N GLY A 38 -5.24 27.17 -5.71
CA GLY A 38 -5.55 27.73 -4.39
C GLY A 38 -4.37 28.47 -3.76
N MET A 39 -3.14 28.01 -4.01
CA MET A 39 -1.93 28.75 -3.63
C MET A 39 -1.77 30.05 -4.42
N ALA A 40 -2.12 30.05 -5.71
CA ALA A 40 -1.98 31.22 -6.58
C ALA A 40 -3.04 32.30 -6.32
N ASP A 41 -4.27 31.91 -5.97
CA ASP A 41 -5.36 32.85 -5.66
C ASP A 41 -5.44 33.26 -4.17
N GLY A 42 -4.61 32.66 -3.31
CA GLY A 42 -4.53 32.96 -1.89
C GLY A 42 -5.60 32.29 -1.04
N SER A 43 -6.44 31.42 -1.61
CA SER A 43 -7.38 30.61 -0.84
C SER A 43 -6.68 29.53 0.01
N LEU A 44 -5.44 29.15 -0.36
CA LEU A 44 -4.60 28.21 0.37
C LEU A 44 -3.29 28.83 0.88
N THR A 45 -3.04 28.72 2.18
CA THR A 45 -1.78 29.11 2.84
C THR A 45 -1.02 27.86 3.31
N VAL A 46 0.00 27.46 2.54
CA VAL A 46 0.84 26.30 2.87
C VAL A 46 1.68 26.58 4.11
N GLY A 47 1.83 25.57 4.98
CA GLY A 47 2.62 25.69 6.21
C GLY A 47 1.83 26.18 7.42
N SER A 48 0.54 26.47 7.27
CA SER A 48 -0.34 26.94 8.35
C SER A 48 -1.28 25.85 8.87
N ARG A 49 -1.65 25.95 10.15
CA ARG A 49 -2.68 25.18 10.87
C ARG A 49 -4.09 25.51 10.40
N THR A 50 -4.28 26.65 9.74
CA THR A 50 -5.52 27.05 9.06
C THR A 50 -5.22 27.30 7.59
N PRO A 51 -4.94 26.23 6.83
CA PRO A 51 -4.42 26.37 5.47
C PRO A 51 -5.49 26.82 4.48
N VAL A 52 -6.79 26.68 4.79
CA VAL A 52 -7.89 27.12 3.93
C VAL A 52 -8.45 28.43 4.49
N SER A 53 -8.54 29.45 3.65
CA SER A 53 -9.01 30.78 4.06
C SER A 53 -10.42 30.73 4.68
N GLY A 54 -10.60 31.40 5.82
CA GLY A 54 -11.88 31.47 6.54
C GLY A 54 -12.30 30.18 7.25
N VAL A 55 -11.52 29.10 7.18
CA VAL A 55 -11.83 27.81 7.82
C VAL A 55 -11.11 27.72 9.18
N PRO A 56 -11.83 27.45 10.28
CA PRO A 56 -11.22 27.32 11.61
C PRO A 56 -10.41 26.02 11.71
N ALA A 57 -9.42 26.03 12.60
CA ALA A 57 -8.45 24.92 12.70
C ALA A 57 -9.09 23.57 13.07
N TRP A 58 -10.24 23.56 13.75
CA TRP A 58 -10.91 22.31 14.13
C TRP A 58 -11.57 21.58 12.96
N VAL A 59 -11.86 22.28 11.85
CA VAL A 59 -12.41 21.67 10.63
C VAL A 59 -11.31 20.92 9.91
N THR A 60 -11.59 19.69 9.52
CA THR A 60 -10.65 18.79 8.86
C THR A 60 -10.56 19.10 7.36
N PRO A 61 -9.43 19.65 6.86
CA PRO A 61 -9.21 19.75 5.42
C PRO A 61 -8.90 18.38 4.83
N GLU A 62 -9.25 18.18 3.56
CA GLU A 62 -8.68 17.09 2.77
C GLU A 62 -7.22 17.42 2.44
N VAL A 63 -6.33 16.44 2.60
CA VAL A 63 -4.88 16.62 2.49
C VAL A 63 -4.28 15.65 1.47
N ALA A 64 -3.61 16.22 0.46
CA ALA A 64 -2.83 15.51 -0.54
C ALA A 64 -1.51 14.97 0.04
N HIS A 65 -0.78 14.18 -0.75
CA HIS A 65 0.50 13.63 -0.31
C HIS A 65 1.50 14.75 0.04
N GLY A 66 2.26 14.59 1.12
CA GLY A 66 3.20 15.61 1.60
C GLY A 66 2.57 16.69 2.48
N GLY A 67 1.30 16.55 2.89
CA GLY A 67 0.67 17.44 3.87
C GLY A 67 0.01 18.69 3.29
N PHE A 68 -0.22 18.75 1.98
CA PHE A 68 -0.82 19.90 1.32
C PHE A 68 -2.35 19.84 1.38
N ALA A 69 -2.99 20.85 1.97
CA ALA A 69 -4.45 20.98 1.92
C ALA A 69 -4.93 21.19 0.48
N THR A 70 -6.04 20.55 0.12
CA THR A 70 -6.63 20.64 -1.25
C THR A 70 -7.63 21.78 -1.38
N GLY A 71 -8.08 22.36 -0.26
CA GLY A 71 -9.17 23.33 -0.19
C GLY A 71 -10.55 22.71 0.08
N ARG A 72 -10.70 21.39 -0.17
CA ARG A 72 -11.91 20.64 0.21
C ARG A 72 -11.89 20.27 1.68
N LEU A 73 -13.06 20.10 2.28
CA LEU A 73 -13.22 19.74 3.69
C LEU A 73 -13.76 18.31 3.78
N VAL A 74 -13.25 17.51 4.72
CA VAL A 74 -13.58 16.07 4.79
C VAL A 74 -15.06 15.83 5.13
N ALA A 75 -15.64 16.68 5.98
CA ALA A 75 -17.05 16.61 6.37
C ALA A 75 -17.99 17.37 5.41
N GLU A 76 -17.47 18.00 4.35
CA GLU A 76 -18.26 18.62 3.28
C GLU A 76 -18.63 17.55 2.27
N VAL A 77 -19.67 16.79 2.60
CA VAL A 77 -20.14 15.63 1.81
C VAL A 77 -21.58 15.82 1.36
N GLU A 78 -21.85 15.38 0.13
CA GLU A 78 -23.21 15.31 -0.41
C GLU A 78 -24.09 14.38 0.42
N PRO A 79 -25.40 14.67 0.55
CA PRO A 79 -26.34 13.80 1.24
C PRO A 79 -26.29 12.37 0.70
N ASP A 80 -26.11 11.39 1.57
CA ASP A 80 -26.18 9.96 1.21
C ASP A 80 -27.63 9.49 0.95
N GLU A 81 -27.83 8.20 0.67
CA GLU A 81 -29.16 7.67 0.32
C GLU A 81 -30.17 7.80 1.46
N GLU A 82 -29.74 7.56 2.71
CA GLU A 82 -30.59 7.70 3.90
C GLU A 82 -30.90 9.18 4.16
N GLU A 83 -29.90 10.05 4.04
CA GLU A 83 -30.06 11.49 4.20
C GLU A 83 -31.00 12.07 3.14
N ARG A 84 -30.94 11.60 1.89
CA ARG A 84 -31.89 11.99 0.82
C ARG A 84 -33.31 11.53 1.11
N ALA A 85 -33.48 10.31 1.64
CA ALA A 85 -34.79 9.81 2.05
C ALA A 85 -35.36 10.64 3.21
N LEU A 86 -34.52 10.99 4.20
CA LEU A 86 -34.91 11.86 5.31
C LEU A 86 -35.29 13.27 4.81
N LEU A 87 -34.47 13.88 3.94
CA LEU A 87 -34.74 15.19 3.32
C LEU A 87 -36.11 15.26 2.66
N ALA A 88 -36.51 14.20 1.95
CA ALA A 88 -37.79 14.08 1.29
C ALA A 88 -38.97 13.96 2.28
N ALA A 89 -38.71 13.43 3.49
CA ALA A 89 -39.71 13.27 4.55
C ALA A 89 -39.74 14.45 5.55
N LEU A 90 -38.77 15.35 5.53
CA LEU A 90 -38.68 16.46 6.49
C LEU A 90 -39.90 17.40 6.40
N PRO A 91 -40.48 17.83 7.53
CA PRO A 91 -41.51 18.86 7.54
C PRO A 91 -41.05 20.16 6.87
N ALA A 92 -41.99 20.86 6.22
CA ALA A 92 -41.70 22.13 5.55
C ALA A 92 -41.22 23.24 6.52
N GLY A 93 -41.53 23.11 7.82
CA GLY A 93 -41.11 24.06 8.85
C GLY A 93 -39.67 23.91 9.35
N VAL A 94 -38.91 22.90 8.90
CA VAL A 94 -37.50 22.74 9.28
C VAL A 94 -36.67 23.85 8.62
N PRO A 95 -35.98 24.70 9.39
CA PRO A 95 -35.22 25.82 8.85
C PRO A 95 -33.98 25.35 8.06
N GLY A 96 -33.51 26.19 7.14
CA GLY A 96 -32.26 25.99 6.42
C GLY A 96 -32.34 26.42 4.95
N GLY A 97 -31.28 27.08 4.47
CA GLY A 97 -31.13 27.50 3.07
C GLY A 97 -30.53 26.43 2.16
N THR A 98 -29.92 25.38 2.72
CA THR A 98 -29.38 24.23 1.98
C THR A 98 -29.94 22.93 2.55
N ASP A 99 -29.90 21.86 1.75
CA ASP A 99 -30.28 20.51 2.19
C ASP A 99 -29.46 20.06 3.42
N ARG A 100 -28.15 20.34 3.42
CA ARG A 100 -27.27 20.04 4.54
C ARG A 100 -27.66 20.82 5.81
N GLU A 101 -28.02 22.10 5.67
CA GLU A 101 -28.50 22.91 6.80
C GLU A 101 -29.78 22.34 7.40
N ARG A 102 -30.75 21.98 6.55
CA ARG A 102 -32.04 21.40 6.97
C ARG A 102 -31.85 20.09 7.72
N LEU A 103 -30.98 19.21 7.25
CA LEU A 103 -30.62 17.96 7.93
C LEU A 103 -30.03 18.22 9.31
N ASN A 104 -29.06 19.14 9.41
CA ASN A 104 -28.43 19.46 10.69
C ASN A 104 -29.44 20.09 11.67
N TRP A 105 -30.30 21.01 11.21
CA TRP A 105 -31.35 21.62 12.03
C TRP A 105 -32.39 20.59 12.51
N TRP A 106 -32.77 19.64 11.65
CA TRP A 106 -33.68 18.56 12.04
C TRP A 106 -33.16 17.80 13.26
N HIS A 107 -31.88 17.42 13.26
CA HIS A 107 -31.26 16.69 14.37
C HIS A 107 -31.04 17.53 15.64
N LEU A 108 -31.13 18.86 15.55
CA LEU A 108 -31.13 19.76 16.71
C LEU A 108 -32.54 19.97 17.30
N GLY A 109 -33.60 19.74 16.51
CA GLY A 109 -34.98 19.75 16.96
C GLY A 109 -35.32 18.54 17.86
N ASP A 110 -36.42 18.62 18.60
CA ASP A 110 -36.73 17.64 19.66
C ASP A 110 -36.87 16.20 19.14
N GLU A 111 -37.60 16.00 18.04
CA GLU A 111 -37.81 14.66 17.44
C GLU A 111 -36.51 14.09 16.85
N GLY A 112 -35.80 14.87 16.03
CA GLY A 112 -34.55 14.45 15.42
C GLY A 112 -33.44 14.21 16.46
N ARG A 113 -33.41 15.01 17.54
CA ARG A 113 -32.49 14.82 18.67
C ARG A 113 -32.80 13.55 19.46
N ALA A 114 -34.08 13.27 19.72
CA ALA A 114 -34.49 12.04 20.40
C ALA A 114 -34.11 10.78 19.60
N GLY A 115 -34.35 10.81 18.28
CA GLY A 115 -33.92 9.72 17.39
C GLY A 115 -32.41 9.57 17.31
N LEU A 116 -31.66 10.67 17.32
CA LEU A 116 -30.19 10.64 17.33
C LEU A 116 -29.64 10.13 18.66
N LEU A 117 -30.26 10.51 19.79
CA LEU A 117 -29.88 10.01 21.11
C LEU A 117 -30.09 8.49 21.18
N GLY A 118 -31.24 7.98 20.75
CA GLY A 118 -31.49 6.53 20.69
C GLY A 118 -30.49 5.78 19.79
N LEU A 119 -30.05 6.41 18.70
CA LEU A 119 -29.00 5.85 17.83
C LEU A 119 -27.64 5.76 18.52
N VAL A 120 -27.24 6.79 19.28
CA VAL A 120 -25.96 6.74 20.01
C VAL A 120 -26.00 5.86 21.25
N GLU A 121 -27.16 5.74 21.90
CA GLU A 121 -27.39 4.80 22.99
C GLU A 121 -27.34 3.34 22.53
N SER A 122 -27.86 3.03 21.33
CA SER A 122 -27.80 1.68 20.77
C SER A 122 -26.42 1.27 20.28
N GLY A 123 -25.54 2.24 19.98
CA GLY A 123 -24.22 1.99 19.39
C GLY A 123 -24.25 1.65 17.89
N GLU A 124 -25.40 1.74 17.24
CA GLU A 124 -25.58 1.43 15.81
C GLU A 124 -25.18 2.58 14.88
N TYR A 125 -24.10 3.27 15.23
CA TYR A 125 -23.58 4.39 14.46
C TYR A 125 -22.07 4.31 14.23
N ARG A 126 -21.64 5.01 13.19
CA ARG A 126 -20.23 5.21 12.87
C ARG A 126 -19.90 6.68 12.63
N VAL A 127 -18.85 7.14 13.31
CA VAL A 127 -18.19 8.44 13.08
C VAL A 127 -17.04 8.24 12.09
N ASP A 128 -17.12 8.84 10.91
CA ASP A 128 -16.09 8.77 9.88
C ASP A 128 -15.20 10.00 9.82
N ALA A 129 -15.77 11.17 10.06
CA ALA A 129 -15.06 12.42 10.30
C ALA A 129 -15.32 12.88 11.73
N PRO A 130 -14.33 13.43 12.46
CA PRO A 130 -14.54 13.81 13.86
C PRO A 130 -15.68 14.84 14.04
N GLU A 131 -15.96 15.66 13.02
CA GLU A 131 -17.08 16.61 12.96
C GLU A 131 -18.44 15.92 13.12
N GLU A 132 -18.60 14.69 12.62
CA GLU A 132 -19.85 13.93 12.72
C GLU A 132 -20.25 13.60 14.16
N ALA A 133 -19.35 13.80 15.13
CA ALA A 133 -19.63 13.65 16.55
C ALA A 133 -20.19 14.92 17.21
N ALA A 134 -20.26 16.06 16.51
CA ALA A 134 -20.60 17.34 17.12
C ALA A 134 -22.08 17.46 17.56
N ILE A 135 -23.04 17.17 16.67
CA ILE A 135 -24.47 17.19 17.04
C ILE A 135 -24.84 16.05 18.01
N PRO A 136 -24.31 14.82 17.87
CA PRO A 136 -24.48 13.80 18.90
C PRO A 136 -23.97 14.22 20.28
N ALA A 137 -22.83 14.92 20.35
CA ALA A 137 -22.34 15.44 21.63
C ALA A 137 -23.31 16.48 22.22
N VAL A 138 -23.89 17.35 21.40
CA VAL A 138 -24.97 18.27 21.83
C VAL A 138 -26.17 17.49 22.38
N ALA A 139 -26.61 16.42 21.70
CA ALA A 139 -27.73 15.61 22.15
C ALA A 139 -27.47 14.97 23.53
N VAL A 140 -26.30 14.38 23.73
CA VAL A 140 -25.88 13.79 25.02
C VAL A 140 -25.76 14.85 26.11
N LEU A 141 -25.13 15.99 25.81
CA LEU A 141 -24.98 17.09 26.79
C LEU A 141 -26.33 17.65 27.25
N LEU A 142 -27.28 17.83 26.33
CA LEU A 142 -28.62 18.32 26.66
C LEU A 142 -29.42 17.28 27.47
N ALA A 143 -29.34 16.00 27.10
CA ALA A 143 -30.00 14.91 27.82
C ALA A 143 -29.50 14.82 29.28
N SER A 144 -28.22 15.09 29.53
CA SER A 144 -27.61 15.09 30.85
C SER A 144 -27.64 16.45 31.58
N GLY A 145 -28.37 17.45 31.05
CA GLY A 145 -28.58 18.75 31.71
C GLY A 145 -27.42 19.75 31.60
N HIS A 146 -26.45 19.52 30.71
CA HIS A 146 -25.27 20.37 30.50
C HIS A 146 -25.47 21.39 29.36
N ALA A 147 -26.51 22.22 29.45
CA ALA A 147 -26.89 23.17 28.41
C ALA A 147 -25.78 24.17 28.02
N ASP A 148 -25.02 24.69 28.99
CA ASP A 148 -23.92 25.63 28.72
C ASP A 148 -22.80 25.00 27.87
N ALA A 149 -22.53 23.71 28.09
CA ALA A 149 -21.54 22.98 27.30
C ALA A 149 -22.05 22.73 25.87
N ALA A 150 -23.34 22.37 25.74
CA ALA A 150 -23.98 22.22 24.44
C ALA A 150 -23.99 23.52 23.62
N LEU A 151 -24.31 24.66 24.25
CA LEU A 151 -24.30 25.98 23.61
C LEU A 151 -22.92 26.34 23.05
N ARG A 152 -21.83 26.05 23.79
CA ARG A 152 -20.46 26.27 23.28
C ARG A 152 -20.14 25.47 22.02
N VAL A 153 -20.69 24.26 21.89
CA VAL A 153 -20.54 23.47 20.67
C VAL A 153 -21.33 24.10 19.53
N LEU A 154 -22.59 24.49 19.79
CA LEU A 154 -23.47 25.14 18.82
C LEU A 154 -22.90 26.45 18.30
N ASP A 155 -22.33 27.29 19.17
CA ASP A 155 -21.66 28.54 18.79
C ASP A 155 -20.49 28.28 17.81
N ALA A 156 -19.75 27.19 18.01
CA ALA A 156 -18.63 26.82 17.15
C ALA A 156 -19.09 26.29 15.78
N ILE A 157 -20.12 25.43 15.74
CA ILE A 157 -20.56 24.75 14.52
C ILE A 157 -21.63 25.53 13.73
N GLY A 158 -22.32 26.49 14.35
CA GLY A 158 -23.42 27.27 13.78
C GLY A 158 -23.12 27.84 12.38
N PRO A 159 -22.00 28.55 12.18
CA PRO A 159 -21.62 29.09 10.87
C PRO A 159 -21.38 28.03 9.78
N TRP A 160 -21.24 26.74 10.16
CA TRP A 160 -20.87 25.64 9.29
C TRP A 160 -22.00 24.64 9.04
N LEU A 161 -23.16 24.80 9.72
CA LEU A 161 -24.35 23.96 9.52
C LEU A 161 -24.80 23.86 8.05
N PRO A 162 -24.67 24.90 7.19
CA PRO A 162 -25.11 24.78 5.80
C PRO A 162 -24.21 23.92 4.91
N ARG A 163 -23.04 23.52 5.40
CA ARG A 163 -21.93 23.05 4.56
C ARG A 163 -21.33 21.72 5.04
N LEU A 164 -21.21 21.52 6.35
CA LEU A 164 -20.60 20.32 6.93
C LEU A 164 -21.63 19.35 7.49
N ARG A 165 -21.37 18.05 7.37
CA ARG A 165 -22.08 17.00 8.07
C ARG A 165 -21.60 16.93 9.52
N PHE A 166 -22.54 17.05 10.47
CA PHE A 166 -22.26 16.96 11.91
C PHE A 166 -22.95 15.78 12.61
N THR A 167 -23.50 14.84 11.83
CA THR A 167 -24.18 13.63 12.31
C THR A 167 -23.50 12.37 11.78
N PRO A 168 -23.49 11.27 12.54
CA PRO A 168 -22.85 10.02 12.15
C PRO A 168 -23.67 9.28 11.10
N ARG A 169 -23.10 8.20 10.54
CA ARG A 169 -23.84 7.25 9.70
C ARG A 169 -24.45 6.14 10.55
N ARG A 170 -25.61 5.63 10.14
CA ARG A 170 -26.17 4.40 10.71
C ARG A 170 -25.33 3.22 10.23
N ALA A 171 -24.68 2.53 11.16
CA ALA A 171 -23.87 1.36 10.90
C ALA A 171 -23.52 0.69 12.22
N ALA A 172 -23.63 -0.64 12.29
CA ALA A 172 -23.18 -1.38 13.46
C ALA A 172 -21.67 -1.21 13.65
N TRP A 173 -21.26 -0.62 14.78
CA TRP A 173 -19.85 -0.55 15.18
C TRP A 173 -19.46 -1.82 15.93
N SER A 174 -18.36 -2.46 15.52
CA SER A 174 -17.85 -3.61 16.26
C SER A 174 -17.17 -3.15 17.55
N THR A 175 -17.85 -3.31 18.68
CA THR A 175 -17.23 -3.19 20.00
C THR A 175 -16.32 -4.38 20.25
N MET A 176 -15.01 -4.21 20.07
CA MET A 176 -14.04 -5.23 20.44
C MET A 176 -14.04 -5.42 21.96
N SER A 177 -14.15 -6.68 22.42
CA SER A 177 -14.05 -7.01 23.85
C SER A 177 -12.58 -7.23 24.26
N GLY A 178 -12.17 -6.71 25.41
CA GLY A 178 -10.84 -6.97 26.00
C GLY A 178 -9.68 -6.27 25.27
N SER A 179 -8.43 -6.63 25.57
CA SER A 179 -7.21 -5.92 25.09
C SER A 179 -6.77 -6.26 23.65
N VAL A 180 -7.69 -6.73 22.79
CA VAL A 180 -7.38 -7.11 21.41
C VAL A 180 -7.45 -5.91 20.47
N VAL A 181 -6.75 -6.04 19.35
CA VAL A 181 -6.71 -5.07 18.24
C VAL A 181 -6.64 -5.82 16.92
N ARG A 182 -6.90 -5.12 15.81
CA ARG A 182 -6.74 -5.64 14.45
C ARG A 182 -5.97 -4.67 13.58
N ARG A 183 -5.27 -5.16 12.56
CA ARG A 183 -4.57 -4.29 11.59
C ARG A 183 -5.47 -3.82 10.46
N THR A 184 -6.37 -4.67 9.97
CA THR A 184 -7.18 -4.39 8.79
C THR A 184 -8.60 -4.84 9.05
N PRO A 185 -9.61 -3.96 8.95
CA PRO A 185 -11.01 -4.34 9.08
C PRO A 185 -11.43 -5.37 8.03
N VAL A 186 -12.41 -6.20 8.38
CA VAL A 186 -12.99 -7.23 7.50
C VAL A 186 -13.47 -6.64 6.17
N ALA A 187 -14.14 -5.47 6.19
CA ALA A 187 -14.64 -4.83 4.98
C ALA A 187 -13.51 -4.40 4.03
N GLU A 188 -12.42 -3.85 4.56
CA GLU A 188 -11.26 -3.45 3.75
C GLU A 188 -10.59 -4.68 3.12
N LEU A 189 -10.40 -5.73 3.92
CA LEU A 189 -9.83 -6.99 3.44
C LEU A 189 -10.72 -7.65 2.38
N GLY A 190 -12.03 -7.72 2.63
CA GLY A 190 -13.02 -8.24 1.68
C GLY A 190 -13.02 -7.47 0.37
N ALA A 191 -12.99 -6.13 0.41
CA ALA A 191 -12.87 -5.30 -0.78
C ALA A 191 -11.53 -5.54 -1.53
N ALA A 192 -10.42 -5.68 -0.81
CA ALA A 192 -9.12 -5.98 -1.41
C ALA A 192 -9.08 -7.36 -2.08
N LEU A 193 -9.78 -8.35 -1.53
CA LEU A 193 -9.93 -9.68 -2.12
C LEU A 193 -10.81 -9.63 -3.38
N ARG A 194 -11.97 -8.93 -3.34
CA ARG A 194 -12.86 -8.77 -4.51
C ARG A 194 -12.22 -8.03 -5.68
N ARG A 195 -11.30 -7.09 -5.41
CA ARG A 195 -10.55 -6.37 -6.46
C ARG A 195 -9.54 -7.25 -7.20
N ARG A 196 -9.26 -8.47 -6.74
CA ARG A 196 -8.35 -9.37 -7.46
C ARG A 196 -9.01 -9.86 -8.73
N VAL A 197 -8.44 -9.47 -9.86
CA VAL A 197 -8.83 -9.94 -11.18
C VAL A 197 -7.79 -10.91 -11.72
N VAL A 198 -8.21 -11.77 -12.65
CA VAL A 198 -7.30 -12.63 -13.41
C VAL A 198 -6.43 -11.72 -14.30
N PRO A 199 -5.09 -11.81 -14.26
CA PRO A 199 -4.23 -11.06 -15.16
C PRO A 199 -4.60 -11.33 -16.62
N ALA A 200 -4.64 -10.29 -17.46
CA ALA A 200 -5.11 -10.41 -18.85
C ALA A 200 -4.38 -11.52 -19.65
N GLN A 201 -3.07 -11.68 -19.43
CA GLN A 201 -2.27 -12.74 -20.04
C GLN A 201 -2.74 -14.15 -19.63
N VAL A 202 -3.07 -14.35 -18.35
CA VAL A 202 -3.60 -15.61 -17.82
C VAL A 202 -5.01 -15.87 -18.36
N GLY A 203 -5.84 -14.83 -18.45
CA GLY A 203 -7.15 -14.89 -19.08
C GLY A 203 -7.06 -15.35 -20.54
N ALA A 204 -6.23 -14.68 -21.34
CA ALA A 204 -6.01 -15.02 -22.75
C ALA A 204 -5.42 -16.43 -22.95
N MET A 205 -4.51 -16.86 -22.06
CA MET A 205 -3.99 -18.23 -22.06
C MET A 205 -5.12 -19.23 -21.84
N ARG A 206 -5.95 -19.04 -20.80
CA ARG A 206 -7.05 -19.97 -20.48
C ARG A 206 -8.10 -20.02 -21.58
N GLU A 207 -8.43 -18.88 -22.17
CA GLU A 207 -9.31 -18.80 -23.34
C GLU A 207 -8.72 -19.57 -24.53
N THR A 208 -7.42 -19.37 -24.80
CA THR A 208 -6.71 -20.08 -25.87
C THR A 208 -6.72 -21.59 -25.66
N LEU A 209 -6.46 -22.05 -24.43
CA LEU A 209 -6.38 -23.48 -24.10
C LEU A 209 -7.75 -24.14 -24.01
N GLY A 210 -8.75 -23.46 -23.44
CA GLY A 210 -10.07 -24.03 -23.16
C GLY A 210 -11.10 -23.85 -24.27
N VAL A 211 -10.97 -22.82 -25.11
CA VAL A 211 -11.94 -22.51 -26.17
C VAL A 211 -11.32 -22.70 -27.54
N TRP A 212 -10.27 -21.94 -27.85
CA TRP A 212 -9.78 -21.86 -29.24
C TRP A 212 -9.02 -23.09 -29.71
N ASN A 213 -8.25 -23.71 -28.82
CA ASN A 213 -7.48 -24.91 -29.11
C ASN A 213 -8.37 -26.14 -29.40
N PRO A 214 -9.39 -26.47 -28.58
CA PRO A 214 -10.36 -27.51 -28.89
C PRO A 214 -11.15 -27.23 -30.17
N LEU A 215 -11.63 -25.99 -30.36
CA LEU A 215 -12.36 -25.63 -31.58
C LEU A 215 -11.51 -25.77 -32.85
N HIS A 216 -10.24 -25.36 -32.81
CA HIS A 216 -9.30 -25.60 -33.90
C HIS A 216 -9.14 -27.09 -34.16
N ASP A 217 -9.19 -27.91 -33.12
CA ASP A 217 -9.00 -29.33 -33.30
C ASP A 217 -10.17 -30.03 -33.97
N GLU A 218 -11.37 -29.74 -33.50
CA GLU A 218 -12.60 -30.21 -34.13
C GLU A 218 -12.70 -29.76 -35.59
N LEU A 219 -12.26 -28.53 -35.88
CA LEU A 219 -12.23 -27.98 -37.24
C LEU A 219 -11.27 -28.77 -38.16
N VAL A 220 -10.08 -29.09 -37.66
CA VAL A 220 -9.12 -29.92 -38.39
C VAL A 220 -9.66 -31.33 -38.61
N ASP A 221 -10.34 -31.92 -37.62
CA ASP A 221 -10.95 -33.26 -37.75
C ASP A 221 -12.11 -33.28 -38.74
N LEU A 222 -12.94 -32.23 -38.72
CA LEU A 222 -14.04 -32.03 -39.66
C LEU A 222 -13.51 -31.98 -41.11
N TRP A 223 -12.43 -31.22 -41.34
CA TRP A 223 -11.79 -31.14 -42.65
C TRP A 223 -11.02 -32.41 -43.04
N ALA A 224 -10.34 -33.06 -42.10
CA ALA A 224 -9.63 -34.31 -42.34
C ALA A 224 -10.57 -35.45 -42.76
N SER A 225 -11.80 -35.46 -42.25
CA SER A 225 -12.83 -36.44 -42.65
C SER A 225 -13.26 -36.35 -44.13
N THR A 226 -12.89 -35.27 -44.83
CA THR A 226 -13.15 -35.08 -46.26
C THR A 226 -12.02 -35.58 -47.18
N VAL A 227 -10.92 -36.06 -46.59
CA VAL A 227 -9.76 -36.56 -47.32
C VAL A 227 -9.98 -38.03 -47.66
N GLU A 228 -9.76 -38.37 -48.93
CA GLU A 228 -9.70 -39.76 -49.38
C GLU A 228 -8.24 -40.26 -49.35
N GLY A 229 -8.01 -41.41 -48.72
CA GLY A 229 -6.68 -41.99 -48.53
C GLY A 229 -5.91 -41.43 -47.32
N GLU A 230 -4.58 -41.47 -47.36
CA GLU A 230 -3.74 -41.02 -46.25
C GLU A 230 -3.90 -39.51 -45.95
N ALA A 231 -3.98 -39.13 -44.68
CA ALA A 231 -4.16 -37.73 -44.29
C ALA A 231 -2.93 -36.87 -44.68
N PRO A 232 -3.12 -35.59 -45.07
CA PRO A 232 -2.02 -34.77 -45.52
C PRO A 232 -1.06 -34.44 -44.38
N ARG A 233 0.25 -34.58 -44.61
CA ARG A 233 1.34 -34.30 -43.65
C ARG A 233 2.53 -33.67 -44.36
N LEU A 234 3.36 -32.94 -43.63
CA LEU A 234 4.65 -32.44 -44.11
C LEU A 234 5.72 -33.53 -44.03
N ASP A 235 6.54 -33.64 -45.07
CA ASP A 235 7.80 -34.40 -45.03
C ASP A 235 8.96 -33.56 -44.46
N GLU A 236 10.16 -34.15 -44.35
CA GLU A 236 11.37 -33.51 -43.82
C GLU A 236 11.79 -32.27 -44.61
N ALA A 237 11.46 -32.21 -45.91
CA ALA A 237 11.72 -31.06 -46.78
C ALA A 237 10.60 -29.99 -46.70
N GLY A 238 9.57 -30.22 -45.87
CA GLY A 238 8.44 -29.32 -45.72
C GLY A 238 7.43 -29.36 -46.88
N ALA A 239 7.49 -30.36 -47.76
CA ALA A 239 6.53 -30.58 -48.82
C ALA A 239 5.30 -31.35 -48.30
N VAL A 240 4.12 -31.11 -48.88
CA VAL A 240 2.87 -31.76 -48.44
C VAL A 240 2.72 -33.12 -49.13
N ARG A 241 2.72 -34.20 -48.34
CA ARG A 241 2.39 -35.59 -48.73
C ARG A 241 0.97 -35.94 -48.27
N GLY A 242 0.41 -37.04 -48.79
CA GLY A 242 -0.95 -37.51 -48.49
C GLY A 242 -2.05 -36.96 -49.42
N GLY A 243 -3.29 -37.32 -49.12
CA GLY A 243 -4.49 -37.07 -49.93
C GLY A 243 -4.92 -35.60 -50.01
N TRP A 244 -5.95 -35.37 -50.81
CA TRP A 244 -6.58 -34.06 -50.99
C TRP A 244 -7.90 -34.00 -50.21
N PRO A 245 -8.20 -32.90 -49.49
CA PRO A 245 -9.51 -32.70 -48.86
C PRO A 245 -10.60 -32.49 -49.93
N CYS A 246 -11.87 -32.56 -49.52
CA CYS A 246 -13.07 -32.45 -50.38
C CYS A 246 -13.23 -33.58 -51.42
N ARG A 247 -12.68 -34.78 -51.15
CA ARG A 247 -12.81 -35.95 -52.02
C ARG A 247 -13.93 -36.89 -51.60
N VAL A 248 -14.16 -36.99 -50.29
CA VAL A 248 -15.27 -37.72 -49.68
C VAL A 248 -16.06 -36.80 -48.76
N TRP A 249 -17.33 -37.11 -48.54
CA TRP A 249 -18.21 -36.36 -47.65
C TRP A 249 -18.96 -37.35 -46.76
N PRO A 250 -18.59 -37.48 -45.47
CA PRO A 250 -19.32 -38.32 -44.53
C PRO A 250 -20.79 -37.91 -44.42
N GLY A 251 -21.71 -38.88 -44.28
CA GLY A 251 -23.16 -38.60 -44.23
C GLY A 251 -23.60 -37.72 -43.06
N ASP A 252 -22.78 -37.62 -42.02
CA ASP A 252 -23.02 -36.77 -40.84
C ASP A 252 -22.26 -35.43 -40.88
N TRP A 253 -21.56 -35.13 -41.98
CA TRP A 253 -20.67 -33.96 -42.07
C TRP A 253 -21.42 -32.63 -41.96
N ALA A 254 -22.59 -32.51 -42.60
CA ALA A 254 -23.41 -31.30 -42.54
C ALA A 254 -23.85 -30.97 -41.10
N ARG A 255 -24.33 -31.98 -40.37
CA ARG A 255 -24.66 -31.88 -38.94
C ARG A 255 -23.45 -31.45 -38.10
N ARG A 256 -22.29 -32.10 -38.29
CA ARG A 256 -21.05 -31.76 -37.55
C ARG A 256 -20.55 -30.34 -37.85
N ARG A 257 -20.75 -29.85 -39.09
CA ARG A 257 -20.46 -28.46 -39.46
C ARG A 257 -21.37 -27.50 -38.71
N GLU A 258 -22.67 -27.75 -38.68
CA GLU A 258 -23.63 -26.91 -37.95
C GLU A 258 -23.34 -26.86 -36.45
N GLU A 259 -23.04 -28.01 -35.85
CA GLU A 259 -22.61 -28.11 -34.44
C GLU A 259 -21.35 -27.28 -34.17
N TRP A 260 -20.35 -27.37 -35.05
CA TRP A 260 -19.13 -26.57 -34.91
C TRP A 260 -19.39 -25.07 -35.06
N LEU A 261 -20.27 -24.66 -35.99
CA LEU A 261 -20.64 -23.26 -36.18
C LEU A 261 -21.42 -22.70 -34.99
N ALA A 262 -22.29 -23.50 -34.36
CA ALA A 262 -22.97 -23.12 -33.13
C ALA A 262 -21.96 -22.88 -31.99
N LYS A 263 -21.01 -23.79 -31.78
CA LYS A 263 -19.94 -23.61 -30.78
C LYS A 263 -19.07 -22.38 -31.07
N LEU A 264 -18.79 -22.08 -32.35
CA LEU A 264 -18.08 -20.87 -32.74
C LEU A 264 -18.89 -19.60 -32.42
N ALA A 265 -20.19 -19.61 -32.68
CA ALA A 265 -21.08 -18.48 -32.38
C ALA A 265 -21.14 -18.21 -30.86
N GLU A 266 -21.23 -19.26 -30.05
CA GLU A 266 -21.15 -19.17 -28.59
C GLU A 266 -19.79 -18.65 -28.09
N ALA A 267 -18.69 -19.07 -28.72
CA ALA A 267 -17.33 -18.62 -28.38
C ALA A 267 -17.04 -17.16 -28.80
N GLY A 268 -17.76 -16.61 -29.78
CA GLY A 268 -17.59 -15.24 -30.25
C GLY A 268 -16.38 -15.02 -31.19
N ALA A 269 -15.79 -13.82 -31.15
CA ALA A 269 -14.71 -13.44 -32.05
C ALA A 269 -13.36 -14.06 -31.61
N PRO A 270 -12.58 -14.68 -32.52
CA PRO A 270 -11.27 -15.25 -32.17
C PRO A 270 -10.29 -14.25 -31.59
N SER A 271 -9.51 -14.70 -30.60
CA SER A 271 -8.47 -13.91 -29.95
C SER A 271 -7.05 -14.44 -30.25
N GLY A 272 -6.03 -13.61 -29.98
CA GLY A 272 -4.61 -13.98 -30.10
C GLY A 272 -4.22 -14.53 -31.47
N ARG A 273 -3.53 -15.68 -31.50
CA ARG A 273 -3.06 -16.30 -32.75
C ARG A 273 -4.20 -16.75 -33.68
N HIS A 274 -5.37 -17.04 -33.12
CA HIS A 274 -6.55 -17.50 -33.87
C HIS A 274 -7.29 -16.34 -34.56
N ALA A 275 -7.05 -15.10 -34.12
CA ALA A 275 -7.53 -13.89 -34.78
C ALA A 275 -6.72 -13.54 -36.05
N HIS A 276 -5.48 -14.03 -36.18
CA HIS A 276 -4.59 -13.63 -37.26
C HIS A 276 -5.14 -14.12 -38.62
N PRO A 277 -5.36 -13.25 -39.63
CA PRO A 277 -6.02 -13.63 -40.90
C PRO A 277 -5.31 -14.75 -41.67
N ARG A 278 -3.99 -14.86 -41.52
CA ARG A 278 -3.18 -15.91 -42.18
C ARG A 278 -2.96 -17.15 -41.31
N SER A 279 -3.59 -17.25 -40.14
CA SER A 279 -3.49 -18.45 -39.30
C SER A 279 -4.13 -19.66 -39.99
N ASN A 280 -3.69 -20.87 -39.65
CA ASN A 280 -4.33 -22.09 -40.17
C ASN A 280 -5.80 -22.15 -39.75
N PHE A 281 -6.12 -21.75 -38.52
CA PHE A 281 -7.49 -21.67 -38.01
C PHE A 281 -8.37 -20.75 -38.87
N SER A 282 -7.94 -19.51 -39.12
CA SER A 282 -8.72 -18.55 -39.93
C SER A 282 -8.96 -19.07 -41.34
N ARG A 283 -7.94 -19.67 -41.97
CA ARG A 283 -8.04 -20.26 -43.31
C ARG A 283 -9.04 -21.42 -43.37
N LEU A 284 -8.98 -22.33 -42.41
CA LEU A 284 -9.90 -23.47 -42.32
C LEU A 284 -11.33 -23.02 -42.02
N ARG A 285 -11.51 -22.03 -41.14
CA ARG A 285 -12.81 -21.46 -40.78
C ARG A 285 -13.45 -20.73 -41.96
N GLU A 286 -12.70 -19.87 -42.63
CA GLU A 286 -13.20 -19.13 -43.80
C GLU A 286 -13.61 -20.07 -44.94
N ALA A 287 -12.84 -21.13 -45.18
CA ALA A 287 -13.24 -22.16 -46.13
C ALA A 287 -14.54 -22.85 -45.70
N LEU A 288 -14.72 -23.14 -44.40
CA LEU A 288 -15.90 -23.86 -43.88
C LEU A 288 -17.17 -23.01 -44.00
N LEU A 289 -17.05 -21.70 -43.77
CA LEU A 289 -18.14 -20.74 -43.92
C LEU A 289 -18.61 -20.59 -45.38
N ARG A 290 -17.74 -20.85 -46.37
CA ARG A 290 -18.09 -20.78 -47.80
C ARG A 290 -18.76 -22.06 -48.32
N CYS A 291 -18.65 -23.19 -47.63
CA CYS A 291 -19.37 -24.41 -47.99
C CYS A 291 -20.87 -24.28 -47.66
N SER A 292 -21.75 -24.47 -48.66
CA SER A 292 -23.21 -24.52 -48.52
C SER A 292 -23.66 -25.86 -47.92
N GLY A 293 -24.71 -25.88 -47.08
CA GLY A 293 -25.24 -27.10 -46.44
C GLY A 293 -26.15 -27.98 -47.29
N ASP A 294 -26.50 -27.56 -48.51
CA ASP A 294 -27.52 -28.23 -49.32
C ASP A 294 -26.92 -29.36 -50.18
N GLY A 295 -26.94 -30.57 -49.63
CA GLY A 295 -26.58 -31.78 -50.36
C GLY A 295 -27.50 -32.95 -50.03
N GLY A 296 -28.58 -33.12 -50.80
CA GLY A 296 -29.32 -34.38 -50.91
C GLY A 296 -30.85 -34.26 -50.95
N GLY A 297 -31.43 -34.21 -52.15
CA GLY A 297 -32.88 -34.25 -52.33
C GLY A 297 -33.35 -34.04 -53.76
N GLY A 298 -32.90 -34.87 -54.71
CA GLY A 298 -33.47 -34.90 -56.06
C GLY A 298 -34.82 -35.60 -56.06
N GLY A 299 -35.90 -34.82 -56.09
CA GLY A 299 -37.28 -35.27 -56.35
C GLY A 299 -38.10 -34.08 -56.84
N GLY A 300 -38.51 -34.12 -58.10
CA GLY A 300 -39.03 -32.97 -58.84
C GLY A 300 -40.38 -32.43 -58.35
N GLY A 301 -40.64 -31.17 -58.70
CA GLY A 301 -41.93 -30.52 -58.55
C GLY A 301 -41.81 -29.02 -58.81
N ALA A 302 -42.27 -28.58 -59.97
CA ALA A 302 -42.35 -27.18 -60.37
C ALA A 302 -43.29 -26.36 -59.47
N GLY A 303 -43.00 -25.08 -59.28
CA GLY A 303 -43.94 -24.09 -58.76
C GLY A 303 -43.28 -22.90 -58.06
N ALA A 304 -43.13 -21.78 -58.77
CA ALA A 304 -43.27 -20.46 -58.16
C ALA A 304 -44.78 -20.22 -57.85
N PRO A 305 -45.24 -19.21 -57.06
CA PRO A 305 -44.57 -17.95 -56.71
C PRO A 305 -44.87 -17.36 -55.31
N ASP A 306 -44.39 -16.12 -55.12
CA ASP A 306 -44.86 -15.03 -54.22
C ASP A 306 -44.54 -15.02 -52.72
N ALA A 307 -43.77 -14.00 -52.31
CA ALA A 307 -44.07 -13.21 -51.11
C ALA A 307 -43.46 -11.81 -51.15
N VAL A 308 -44.34 -10.85 -50.88
CA VAL A 308 -44.22 -9.40 -50.76
C VAL A 308 -43.52 -8.99 -49.45
N GLY A 309 -42.88 -7.82 -49.42
CA GLY A 309 -42.88 -6.95 -48.22
C GLY A 309 -41.54 -6.57 -47.59
N VAL A 310 -41.09 -5.36 -47.93
CA VAL A 310 -40.09 -4.49 -47.23
C VAL A 310 -40.74 -4.00 -45.90
N PRO A 311 -40.06 -3.67 -44.76
CA PRO A 311 -39.14 -2.52 -44.72
C PRO A 311 -38.00 -2.42 -43.67
N GLY A 312 -36.93 -1.72 -44.10
CA GLY A 312 -36.46 -0.48 -43.45
C GLY A 312 -35.52 -0.55 -42.23
N ALA A 313 -34.26 -0.18 -42.45
CA ALA A 313 -33.38 0.48 -41.46
C ALA A 313 -32.32 1.28 -42.25
N VAL A 314 -32.55 2.56 -42.56
CA VAL A 314 -32.23 3.77 -41.78
C VAL A 314 -30.76 3.84 -41.32
N GLY A 315 -30.00 4.68 -42.03
CA GLY A 315 -29.13 5.68 -41.40
C GLY A 315 -27.77 5.21 -40.88
N ALA A 316 -26.79 5.14 -41.79
CA ALA A 316 -25.39 5.35 -41.40
C ALA A 316 -25.16 6.83 -41.01
N PRO A 317 -24.39 7.11 -39.96
CA PRO A 317 -23.64 8.35 -39.88
C PRO A 317 -22.13 8.07 -40.02
N GLY A 318 -21.55 8.76 -41.01
CA GLY A 318 -20.34 9.56 -40.85
C GLY A 318 -19.09 8.88 -40.30
N THR A 319 -18.26 8.42 -41.21
CA THR A 319 -16.81 8.29 -40.99
C THR A 319 -16.20 9.66 -40.64
N VAL A 320 -15.57 9.76 -39.46
CA VAL A 320 -14.70 10.89 -39.10
C VAL A 320 -13.31 10.35 -38.77
N GLY A 321 -12.33 10.84 -39.55
CA GLY A 321 -10.98 11.21 -39.11
C GLY A 321 -10.15 10.17 -38.37
N GLY A 322 -9.28 9.48 -39.11
CA GLY A 322 -8.13 8.79 -38.53
C GLY A 322 -7.17 9.76 -37.85
N LEU A 323 -6.73 9.39 -36.65
CA LEU A 323 -5.58 9.99 -35.98
C LEU A 323 -4.53 8.92 -35.71
N GLY A 324 -3.34 9.22 -36.23
CA GLY A 324 -1.99 8.79 -35.87
C GLY A 324 -1.80 7.55 -34.99
N ALA A 325 -1.14 6.55 -35.57
CA ALA A 325 -0.39 5.54 -34.85
C ALA A 325 0.62 6.20 -33.88
N VAL A 326 0.55 5.83 -32.59
CA VAL A 326 1.56 6.17 -31.59
C VAL A 326 2.47 4.96 -31.39
N GLY A 327 3.77 5.23 -31.44
CA GLY A 327 4.85 4.25 -31.47
C GLY A 327 5.10 3.53 -30.15
N GLY A 328 6.02 2.57 -30.26
CA GLY A 328 6.32 1.52 -29.31
C GLY A 328 6.79 1.98 -27.93
N LEU A 329 6.48 1.11 -26.98
CA LEU A 329 6.87 1.14 -25.58
C LEU A 329 8.39 1.17 -25.40
N GLY A 330 8.88 2.29 -24.88
CA GLY A 330 10.20 2.44 -24.26
C GLY A 330 10.15 2.08 -22.77
N THR A 331 11.29 1.58 -22.31
CA THR A 331 11.59 1.02 -20.98
C THR A 331 11.25 1.91 -19.79
N VAL A 332 10.70 1.28 -18.75
CA VAL A 332 10.35 1.85 -17.44
C VAL A 332 11.61 2.33 -16.71
N GLY A 333 11.68 3.64 -16.45
CA GLY A 333 12.72 4.29 -15.66
C GLY A 333 12.19 4.81 -14.33
N GLY A 334 12.90 4.49 -13.25
CA GLY A 334 13.16 5.35 -12.08
C GLY A 334 11.98 5.91 -11.29
N LEU A 335 11.54 5.17 -10.27
CA LEU A 335 10.71 5.69 -9.18
C LEU A 335 11.56 6.60 -8.25
N GLY A 336 11.36 7.91 -8.33
CA GLY A 336 11.86 8.88 -7.34
C GLY A 336 10.74 9.35 -6.41
N ALA A 337 10.85 9.07 -5.11
CA ALA A 337 9.99 9.64 -4.08
C ALA A 337 10.75 9.80 -2.77
N VAL A 338 10.77 11.03 -2.24
CA VAL A 338 11.29 11.39 -0.91
C VAL A 338 10.15 12.03 -0.13
N GLY A 339 10.04 11.69 1.16
CA GLY A 339 9.40 12.55 2.16
C GLY A 339 8.10 12.07 2.80
N ALA A 340 7.94 10.77 3.04
CA ALA A 340 7.10 10.26 4.13
C ALA A 340 7.66 8.89 4.52
N SER A 341 8.06 8.70 5.79
CA SER A 341 8.47 7.41 6.32
C SER A 341 7.30 6.41 6.21
N ARG A 342 7.22 5.70 5.08
CA ARG A 342 6.56 4.40 4.99
C ARG A 342 7.65 3.36 4.96
N THR A 343 7.98 2.83 6.13
CA THR A 343 8.86 1.67 6.25
C THR A 343 8.06 0.42 5.93
N ALA A 344 8.13 -0.04 4.68
CA ALA A 344 7.66 -1.35 4.27
C ALA A 344 8.81 -2.11 3.60
N GLY A 345 9.79 -2.53 4.41
CA GLY A 345 10.68 -3.63 4.07
C GLY A 345 10.21 -4.85 4.85
N ALA A 346 9.50 -5.77 4.19
CA ALA A 346 9.15 -7.05 4.78
C ALA A 346 10.43 -7.83 5.12
N PRO A 347 10.61 -8.37 6.35
CA PRO A 347 11.60 -9.39 6.58
C PRO A 347 11.08 -10.71 6.01
N GLY A 348 11.87 -11.32 5.12
CA GLY A 348 11.71 -12.73 4.76
C GLY A 348 11.88 -13.62 5.98
N ALA A 349 11.15 -14.73 5.95
CA ALA A 349 11.04 -15.73 7.01
C ALA A 349 12.39 -16.22 7.57
N VAL A 350 12.38 -16.53 8.86
CA VAL A 350 13.48 -17.13 9.62
C VAL A 350 13.39 -18.66 9.50
N ASP A 351 14.54 -19.30 9.32
CA ASP A 351 14.74 -20.74 9.16
C ASP A 351 14.44 -21.57 10.42
N GLY A 352 14.01 -22.82 10.19
CA GLY A 352 14.01 -23.97 11.09
C GLY A 352 14.13 -25.28 10.27
N PRO A 353 14.61 -26.40 10.85
CA PRO A 353 15.90 -27.00 10.50
C PRO A 353 15.89 -28.10 9.41
N SER A 354 17.12 -28.36 8.94
CA SER A 354 17.59 -29.36 7.97
C SER A 354 17.04 -30.79 8.13
N ALA A 355 16.60 -31.38 7.01
CA ALA A 355 16.69 -32.81 6.75
C ALA A 355 17.12 -33.03 5.30
N ALA A 356 18.28 -33.68 5.14
CA ALA A 356 18.92 -33.97 3.87
C ALA A 356 18.24 -35.13 3.14
N ALA A 357 17.89 -34.93 1.86
CA ALA A 357 17.76 -36.01 0.89
C ALA A 357 18.28 -35.50 -0.48
N ARG A 358 19.21 -36.27 -1.05
CA ARG A 358 19.96 -35.96 -2.27
C ARG A 358 19.17 -36.28 -3.55
N ALA A 359 19.54 -35.53 -4.60
CA ALA A 359 19.58 -35.84 -6.04
C ALA A 359 18.43 -35.32 -6.94
N PRO A 360 18.66 -35.10 -8.25
CA PRO A 360 19.84 -34.57 -8.94
C PRO A 360 19.52 -33.33 -9.82
N GLY A 361 20.58 -32.67 -10.32
CA GLY A 361 20.56 -31.34 -10.92
C GLY A 361 19.91 -31.20 -12.29
N ALA A 362 19.21 -30.08 -12.48
CA ALA A 362 18.78 -29.57 -13.77
C ALA A 362 19.85 -28.63 -14.33
N ALA A 363 20.30 -28.94 -15.54
CA ALA A 363 21.29 -28.20 -16.29
C ALA A 363 20.78 -26.83 -16.75
N SER A 364 21.70 -25.86 -16.75
CA SER A 364 21.56 -24.49 -17.19
C SER A 364 21.05 -24.37 -18.65
N ALA A 365 20.06 -23.51 -18.87
CA ALA A 365 19.69 -23.02 -20.20
C ALA A 365 20.73 -21.98 -20.68
N PRO A 366 21.29 -22.09 -21.89
CA PRO A 366 22.20 -21.09 -22.43
C PRO A 366 21.44 -19.97 -23.16
N GLY A 367 22.16 -18.86 -23.30
CA GLY A 367 21.70 -17.54 -23.73
C GLY A 367 21.12 -17.47 -25.15
N ILE A 368 20.33 -16.42 -25.31
CA ILE A 368 19.77 -15.92 -26.55
C ILE A 368 20.94 -15.47 -27.45
N ALA A 369 21.10 -16.12 -28.60
CA ALA A 369 22.02 -15.71 -29.65
C ALA A 369 21.26 -14.97 -30.76
N ASP A 370 21.92 -13.94 -31.28
CA ASP A 370 21.50 -13.04 -32.35
C ASP A 370 20.94 -13.73 -33.59
N VAL A 371 19.90 -13.13 -34.17
CA VAL A 371 19.40 -13.46 -35.52
C VAL A 371 20.15 -12.60 -36.53
N PRO A 372 20.94 -13.17 -37.47
CA PRO A 372 21.50 -12.41 -38.56
C PRO A 372 20.50 -12.28 -39.71
N GLY A 373 20.43 -11.05 -40.24
CA GLY A 373 20.44 -10.72 -41.67
C GLY A 373 19.52 -11.49 -42.62
N ALA A 374 18.53 -10.76 -43.16
CA ALA A 374 17.85 -11.10 -44.39
C ALA A 374 18.85 -11.41 -45.53
N ALA A 375 18.73 -12.60 -46.12
CA ALA A 375 19.40 -12.96 -47.36
C ALA A 375 18.35 -13.22 -48.45
N SER A 376 18.64 -12.63 -49.60
CA SER A 376 17.82 -12.52 -50.80
C SER A 376 17.33 -13.85 -51.37
N ALA A 377 16.16 -13.81 -51.99
CA ALA A 377 15.59 -14.88 -52.79
C ALA A 377 16.51 -15.27 -53.97
N PRO A 378 16.61 -16.57 -54.31
CA PRO A 378 16.96 -16.98 -55.65
C PRO A 378 15.72 -17.48 -56.42
N GLY A 379 15.63 -17.01 -57.67
CA GLY A 379 15.26 -17.79 -58.85
C GLY A 379 13.97 -18.60 -58.81
N ILE A 380 12.95 -18.08 -59.47
CA ILE A 380 11.89 -18.86 -60.10
C ILE A 380 12.57 -19.84 -61.07
N ALA A 381 12.37 -21.15 -60.86
CA ALA A 381 12.71 -22.18 -61.81
C ALA A 381 11.48 -23.04 -62.09
N ASP A 382 11.24 -23.26 -63.38
CA ASP A 382 10.12 -23.96 -63.99
C ASP A 382 9.81 -25.33 -63.37
N VAL A 383 8.51 -25.63 -63.26
CA VAL A 383 8.02 -27.00 -63.14
C VAL A 383 7.20 -27.31 -64.40
N PRO A 384 7.58 -28.31 -65.21
CA PRO A 384 6.80 -28.75 -66.35
C PRO A 384 5.74 -29.79 -65.94
N GLY A 385 4.68 -29.87 -66.73
CA GLY A 385 3.87 -31.09 -66.87
C GLY A 385 2.52 -31.09 -66.15
N ALA A 386 1.49 -30.68 -66.89
CA ALA A 386 0.11 -31.07 -66.59
C ALA A 386 -0.13 -32.54 -66.98
N ALA A 387 -0.63 -33.36 -66.05
CA ALA A 387 -1.46 -34.53 -66.35
C ALA A 387 -2.13 -35.03 -65.05
N GLY A 388 -3.46 -35.12 -65.06
CA GLY A 388 -4.25 -35.69 -63.96
C GLY A 388 -5.34 -34.77 -63.43
N ALA A 389 -6.20 -34.25 -64.30
CA ALA A 389 -7.47 -33.65 -63.89
C ALA A 389 -8.37 -34.77 -63.31
N ILE A 390 -8.45 -34.85 -61.98
CA ILE A 390 -9.50 -35.61 -61.29
C ILE A 390 -10.43 -34.57 -60.68
N GLY A 391 -11.55 -34.33 -61.37
CA GLY A 391 -12.61 -33.43 -60.93
C GLY A 391 -13.22 -33.88 -59.58
N PRO A 392 -13.74 -32.95 -58.78
CA PRO A 392 -14.36 -33.29 -57.50
C PRO A 392 -15.72 -33.98 -57.73
N ALA A 393 -16.07 -34.92 -56.85
CA ALA A 393 -17.40 -35.53 -56.82
C ALA A 393 -18.47 -34.46 -56.49
N ALA A 394 -19.58 -34.51 -57.22
CA ALA A 394 -20.64 -33.51 -57.18
C ALA A 394 -21.39 -33.50 -55.84
N GLY A 395 -21.61 -32.30 -55.30
CA GLY A 395 -22.41 -32.05 -54.08
C GLY A 395 -21.92 -30.83 -53.30
N PHE A 396 -20.71 -30.90 -52.71
CA PHE A 396 -20.21 -29.89 -51.78
C PHE A 396 -18.97 -29.10 -52.25
N SER A 397 -18.25 -29.59 -53.27
CA SER A 397 -16.99 -28.96 -53.73
C SER A 397 -17.17 -27.76 -54.67
N ALA A 398 -18.39 -27.46 -55.14
CA ALA A 398 -18.61 -26.37 -56.10
C ALA A 398 -18.31 -24.97 -55.53
N ALA A 399 -18.24 -24.84 -54.20
CA ALA A 399 -18.06 -23.56 -53.51
C ALA A 399 -16.59 -23.14 -53.24
N LEU A 400 -15.61 -24.05 -53.40
CA LEU A 400 -14.20 -23.77 -53.15
C LEU A 400 -13.37 -23.91 -54.43
N SER A 401 -12.52 -22.92 -54.72
CA SER A 401 -11.57 -23.00 -55.83
C SER A 401 -10.46 -24.02 -55.58
N ALA A 402 -9.85 -24.55 -56.64
CA ALA A 402 -8.71 -25.47 -56.54
C ALA A 402 -7.55 -24.89 -55.70
N ARG A 403 -7.37 -23.56 -55.75
CA ARG A 403 -6.39 -22.85 -54.93
C ARG A 403 -6.75 -22.89 -53.44
N GLU A 404 -8.01 -22.70 -53.09
CA GLU A 404 -8.50 -22.76 -51.70
C GLU A 404 -8.41 -24.18 -51.13
N VAL A 405 -8.77 -25.20 -51.92
CA VAL A 405 -8.58 -26.61 -51.53
C VAL A 405 -7.09 -26.89 -51.28
N GLY A 406 -6.18 -26.32 -52.08
CA GLY A 406 -4.73 -26.36 -51.84
C GLY A 406 -4.29 -25.70 -50.53
N TRP A 407 -4.89 -24.56 -50.16
CA TRP A 407 -4.64 -23.91 -48.87
C TRP A 407 -5.18 -24.72 -47.69
N VAL A 408 -6.38 -25.30 -47.80
CA VAL A 408 -6.95 -26.21 -46.79
C VAL A 408 -6.03 -27.42 -46.61
N ARG A 409 -5.56 -28.03 -47.70
CA ARG A 409 -4.61 -29.15 -47.67
C ARG A 409 -3.31 -28.79 -46.96
N ARG A 410 -2.74 -27.60 -47.23
CA ARG A 410 -1.54 -27.12 -46.53
C ARG A 410 -1.80 -26.84 -45.04
N ALA A 411 -2.94 -26.24 -44.70
CA ALA A 411 -3.31 -25.96 -43.31
C ALA A 411 -3.53 -27.25 -42.49
N LEU A 412 -4.17 -28.26 -43.10
CA LEU A 412 -4.30 -29.60 -42.53
C LEU A 412 -2.94 -30.26 -42.33
N ALA A 413 -2.06 -30.25 -43.34
CA ALA A 413 -0.71 -30.80 -43.22
C ALA A 413 0.09 -30.17 -42.07
N ASN A 414 0.03 -28.83 -41.95
CA ASN A 414 0.67 -28.12 -40.86
C ASN A 414 0.10 -28.50 -39.48
N ALA A 415 -1.23 -28.70 -39.37
CA ALA A 415 -1.88 -29.05 -38.11
C ALA A 415 -1.62 -30.51 -37.74
N LEU A 416 -1.83 -31.45 -38.65
CA LEU A 416 -1.70 -32.90 -38.43
C LEU A 416 -0.26 -33.32 -38.18
N THR A 417 0.73 -32.73 -38.85
CA THR A 417 2.16 -32.96 -38.53
C THR A 417 2.51 -32.47 -37.13
N ARG A 418 1.92 -31.36 -36.67
CA ARG A 418 2.19 -30.81 -35.33
C ARG A 418 1.51 -31.58 -34.19
N ARG A 419 0.40 -32.27 -34.46
CA ARG A 419 -0.31 -33.06 -33.43
C ARG A 419 0.55 -34.21 -32.91
N GLY A 420 1.20 -34.97 -33.79
CA GLY A 420 2.02 -36.12 -33.37
C GLY A 420 1.23 -37.13 -32.52
N GLU A 421 1.92 -38.09 -31.89
CA GLU A 421 1.30 -39.15 -31.09
C GLU A 421 0.83 -38.64 -29.70
N HIS A 422 1.48 -37.61 -29.15
CA HIS A 422 1.20 -37.08 -27.81
C HIS A 422 0.15 -35.96 -27.77
N HIS A 423 -0.60 -35.72 -28.85
CA HIS A 423 -1.58 -34.62 -28.91
C HIS A 423 -2.68 -34.74 -27.86
N ALA A 424 -3.21 -35.95 -27.68
CA ALA A 424 -4.28 -36.23 -26.73
C ALA A 424 -3.81 -35.98 -25.29
N GLU A 425 -2.60 -36.43 -24.96
CA GLU A 425 -1.96 -36.18 -23.66
C GLU A 425 -1.76 -34.68 -23.41
N LEU A 426 -1.29 -33.94 -24.42
CA LEU A 426 -1.17 -32.49 -24.35
C LEU A 426 -2.52 -31.80 -24.11
N ARG A 427 -3.60 -32.25 -24.73
CA ARG A 427 -4.94 -31.69 -24.52
C ARG A 427 -5.51 -32.01 -23.16
N ALA A 428 -5.30 -33.23 -22.66
CA ALA A 428 -5.66 -33.58 -21.29
C ALA A 428 -4.94 -32.66 -20.28
N ALA A 429 -3.62 -32.49 -20.42
CA ALA A 429 -2.84 -31.59 -19.57
C ALA A 429 -3.30 -30.12 -19.66
N GLN A 430 -3.66 -29.63 -20.86
CA GLN A 430 -4.19 -28.27 -21.01
C GLN A 430 -5.58 -28.11 -20.38
N ALA A 431 -6.44 -29.11 -20.49
CA ALA A 431 -7.75 -29.12 -19.84
C ALA A 431 -7.60 -29.09 -18.31
N GLU A 432 -6.64 -29.84 -17.74
CA GLU A 432 -6.31 -29.78 -16.31
C GLU A 432 -5.83 -28.38 -15.88
N VAL A 433 -4.97 -27.73 -16.67
CA VAL A 433 -4.52 -26.35 -16.40
C VAL A 433 -5.70 -25.37 -16.44
N VAL A 434 -6.66 -25.54 -17.35
CA VAL A 434 -7.87 -24.72 -17.42
C VAL A 434 -8.83 -25.05 -16.27
N ALA A 435 -8.93 -26.29 -15.84
CA ALA A 435 -9.79 -26.69 -14.72
C ALA A 435 -9.28 -26.16 -13.37
N THR A 436 -7.97 -25.95 -13.22
CA THR A 436 -7.38 -25.37 -12.00
C THR A 436 -8.03 -24.02 -11.65
N PRO A 437 -8.60 -23.86 -10.44
CA PRO A 437 -9.17 -22.60 -9.98
C PRO A 437 -8.15 -21.44 -9.97
N THR A 438 -8.62 -20.24 -10.33
CA THR A 438 -7.78 -19.05 -10.29
C THR A 438 -7.68 -18.49 -8.87
N HIS A 439 -6.59 -17.78 -8.56
CA HIS A 439 -6.47 -17.04 -7.29
C HIS A 439 -7.58 -15.99 -7.11
N ALA A 440 -8.15 -15.46 -8.19
CA ALA A 440 -9.30 -14.56 -8.13
C ALA A 440 -10.56 -15.28 -7.64
N ALA A 441 -10.79 -16.51 -8.08
CA ALA A 441 -11.89 -17.34 -7.61
C ALA A 441 -11.74 -17.71 -6.13
N PHE A 442 -10.56 -18.15 -5.69
CA PHE A 442 -10.28 -18.36 -4.26
C PHE A 442 -10.49 -17.08 -3.43
N ALA A 443 -10.04 -15.92 -3.93
CA ALA A 443 -10.22 -14.66 -3.24
C ALA A 443 -11.70 -14.26 -3.12
N ALA A 444 -12.53 -14.58 -4.11
CA ALA A 444 -13.98 -14.36 -4.05
C ALA A 444 -14.64 -15.19 -2.94
N VAL A 445 -14.30 -16.48 -2.83
CA VAL A 445 -14.81 -17.34 -1.74
C VAL A 445 -14.43 -16.78 -0.37
N LEU A 446 -13.16 -16.40 -0.17
CA LEU A 446 -12.74 -15.76 1.09
C LEU A 446 -13.51 -14.45 1.35
N ALA A 447 -13.69 -13.61 0.34
CA ALA A 447 -14.42 -12.33 0.48
C ALA A 447 -15.90 -12.52 0.79
N ASP A 448 -16.48 -13.65 0.40
CA ASP A 448 -17.86 -14.03 0.68
C ASP A 448 -17.99 -14.56 2.10
N ARG A 449 -17.07 -15.41 2.55
CA ARG A 449 -16.99 -15.86 3.96
C ARG A 449 -16.87 -14.67 4.93
N LEU A 450 -16.06 -13.68 4.58
CA LEU A 450 -15.87 -12.45 5.36
C LEU A 450 -17.16 -11.63 5.56
N ARG A 451 -18.20 -11.77 4.72
CA ARG A 451 -19.47 -11.02 4.89
C ARG A 451 -20.23 -11.39 6.17
N HIS A 452 -19.93 -12.53 6.78
CA HIS A 452 -20.57 -12.97 8.02
C HIS A 452 -19.98 -12.32 9.28
N TYR A 453 -18.94 -11.50 9.13
CA TYR A 453 -18.29 -10.80 10.24
C TYR A 453 -18.58 -9.30 10.17
N PRO A 454 -18.57 -8.58 11.32
CA PRO A 454 -18.78 -7.14 11.34
C PRO A 454 -17.82 -6.40 10.41
N ALA A 455 -18.35 -5.51 9.55
CA ALA A 455 -17.61 -4.83 8.50
C ALA A 455 -16.37 -4.08 9.02
N ASP A 456 -16.55 -3.32 10.10
CA ASP A 456 -15.48 -2.57 10.73
C ASP A 456 -14.67 -3.42 11.72
N GLY A 457 -15.11 -4.64 12.05
CA GLY A 457 -14.48 -5.59 12.98
C GLY A 457 -13.33 -6.38 12.37
N GLY A 458 -12.80 -7.32 13.14
CA GLY A 458 -11.80 -8.31 12.73
C GLY A 458 -12.31 -9.74 12.87
N LEU A 459 -11.41 -10.69 12.66
CA LEU A 459 -11.66 -12.12 12.79
C LEU A 459 -11.24 -12.59 14.19
N PRO A 460 -12.15 -13.17 15.00
CA PRO A 460 -11.80 -13.73 16.30
C PRO A 460 -10.94 -15.01 16.16
N SER A 461 -11.10 -15.73 15.05
CA SER A 461 -10.27 -16.86 14.65
C SER A 461 -10.18 -16.92 13.13
N LEU A 462 -9.06 -17.42 12.61
CA LEU A 462 -8.87 -17.61 11.17
C LEU A 462 -9.51 -18.90 10.67
N GLU A 463 -9.62 -19.91 11.54
CA GLU A 463 -10.00 -21.28 11.17
C GLU A 463 -11.31 -21.37 10.37
N PRO A 464 -12.42 -20.70 10.77
CA PRO A 464 -13.67 -20.80 10.01
C PRO A 464 -13.58 -20.19 8.60
N VAL A 465 -12.69 -19.22 8.41
CA VAL A 465 -12.49 -18.54 7.12
C VAL A 465 -11.47 -19.26 6.26
N SER A 466 -10.46 -19.88 6.87
CA SER A 466 -9.36 -20.59 6.18
C SER A 466 -9.61 -22.07 5.92
N ALA A 467 -10.70 -22.65 6.45
CA ALA A 467 -11.08 -24.05 6.21
C ALA A 467 -11.13 -24.36 4.70
N PRO A 468 -10.89 -25.61 4.25
CA PRO A 468 -11.02 -25.98 2.84
C PRO A 468 -12.37 -25.57 2.22
N VAL A 469 -12.42 -25.48 0.90
CA VAL A 469 -13.65 -25.11 0.16
C VAL A 469 -14.80 -26.07 0.52
N ALA A 470 -15.92 -25.51 0.94
CA ALA A 470 -17.14 -26.22 1.30
C ALA A 470 -18.05 -26.45 0.07
N PRO A 471 -19.00 -27.41 0.15
CA PRO A 471 -19.97 -27.64 -0.90
C PRO A 471 -20.75 -26.36 -1.26
N GLY A 472 -20.89 -26.07 -2.56
CA GLY A 472 -21.68 -24.93 -3.05
C GLY A 472 -20.94 -23.59 -3.16
N GLU A 473 -19.65 -23.52 -2.81
CA GLU A 473 -18.85 -22.28 -2.89
C GLU A 473 -18.27 -21.98 -4.29
N GLY A 474 -18.74 -22.68 -5.34
CA GLY A 474 -18.34 -22.44 -6.73
C GLY A 474 -16.90 -22.85 -7.09
N LEU A 475 -16.25 -23.61 -6.21
CA LEU A 475 -14.92 -24.20 -6.38
C LEU A 475 -14.98 -25.71 -6.06
N PRO A 476 -13.99 -26.53 -6.48
CA PRO A 476 -13.95 -27.94 -6.13
C PRO A 476 -13.88 -28.13 -4.61
N GLU A 477 -14.79 -28.95 -4.06
CA GLU A 477 -14.87 -29.25 -2.63
C GLU A 477 -13.54 -29.80 -2.11
N GLY A 478 -13.16 -29.40 -0.89
CA GLY A 478 -11.92 -29.83 -0.26
C GLY A 478 -10.66 -29.13 -0.79
N SER A 479 -10.78 -28.18 -1.72
CA SER A 479 -9.63 -27.40 -2.20
C SER A 479 -9.04 -26.55 -1.08
N ASP A 480 -7.73 -26.63 -0.90
CA ASP A 480 -6.98 -25.75 0.00
C ASP A 480 -6.76 -24.36 -0.60
N PHE A 481 -6.75 -23.35 0.26
CA PHE A 481 -6.48 -21.97 -0.14
C PHE A 481 -4.97 -21.72 -0.32
N PRO A 482 -4.56 -20.96 -1.35
CA PRO A 482 -3.17 -20.54 -1.50
C PRO A 482 -2.63 -19.82 -0.25
N ALA A 483 -1.46 -20.24 0.25
CA ALA A 483 -0.87 -19.72 1.51
C ALA A 483 -0.76 -18.18 1.55
N HIS A 484 -0.44 -17.54 0.42
CA HIS A 484 -0.34 -16.09 0.34
C HIS A 484 -1.69 -15.36 0.45
N LEU A 485 -2.82 -16.03 0.19
CA LEU A 485 -4.16 -15.51 0.47
C LEU A 485 -4.51 -15.68 1.95
N LEU A 486 -4.16 -16.82 2.54
CA LEU A 486 -4.31 -17.05 3.98
C LEU A 486 -3.50 -16.06 4.81
N ALA A 487 -2.26 -15.76 4.40
CA ALA A 487 -1.42 -14.74 5.03
C ALA A 487 -2.03 -13.32 5.00
N LYS A 488 -3.01 -13.06 4.10
CA LYS A 488 -3.75 -11.79 4.11
C LYS A 488 -4.85 -11.78 5.18
N LEU A 489 -5.38 -12.94 5.55
CA LEU A 489 -6.38 -13.07 6.62
C LEU A 489 -5.78 -12.73 7.99
N ASP A 490 -4.49 -13.03 8.21
CA ASP A 490 -3.78 -12.67 9.45
C ASP A 490 -3.90 -11.17 9.79
N ARG A 491 -4.02 -10.30 8.78
CA ARG A 491 -4.18 -8.86 9.00
C ARG A 491 -5.52 -8.48 9.63
N ALA A 492 -6.53 -9.31 9.46
CA ALA A 492 -7.85 -9.11 10.06
C ALA A 492 -7.98 -9.81 11.42
N LEU A 493 -7.03 -10.63 11.85
CA LEU A 493 -7.07 -11.29 13.15
C LEU A 493 -7.18 -10.27 14.30
N GLU A 494 -8.13 -10.51 15.19
CA GLU A 494 -8.23 -9.81 16.47
C GLU A 494 -7.37 -10.53 17.52
N ALA A 495 -6.28 -9.88 17.95
CA ALA A 495 -5.37 -10.45 18.93
C ALA A 495 -4.69 -9.37 19.78
N PRO A 496 -4.07 -9.71 20.92
CA PRO A 496 -3.23 -8.77 21.66
C PRO A 496 -2.09 -8.24 20.78
N LEU A 497 -1.67 -6.99 21.01
CA LEU A 497 -0.69 -6.33 20.17
C LEU A 497 0.65 -7.07 20.05
N ALA A 498 1.12 -7.66 21.16
CA ALA A 498 2.32 -8.49 21.18
C ALA A 498 2.20 -9.78 20.33
N GLU A 499 0.99 -10.34 20.19
CA GLU A 499 0.72 -11.48 19.31
C GLU A 499 0.82 -11.07 17.84
N LEU A 500 0.23 -9.93 17.47
CA LEU A 500 0.29 -9.43 16.10
C LEU A 500 1.72 -9.07 15.67
N VAL A 501 2.56 -8.58 16.60
CA VAL A 501 3.99 -8.38 16.35
C VAL A 501 4.69 -9.72 16.12
N ARG A 502 4.45 -10.72 16.99
CA ARG A 502 5.06 -12.05 16.87
C ARG A 502 4.72 -12.75 15.56
N ARG A 503 3.48 -12.58 15.06
CA ARG A 503 3.01 -13.09 13.77
C ARG A 503 3.50 -12.30 12.55
N GLY A 504 4.22 -11.20 12.75
CA GLY A 504 4.67 -10.32 11.65
C GLY A 504 3.55 -9.49 11.01
N VAL A 505 2.35 -9.47 11.61
CA VAL A 505 1.22 -8.64 11.16
C VAL A 505 1.51 -7.16 11.40
N VAL A 506 2.18 -6.86 12.51
CA VAL A 506 2.75 -5.54 12.88
C VAL A 506 4.28 -5.62 12.74
N PRO A 507 4.84 -5.36 11.55
CA PRO A 507 6.28 -5.56 11.27
C PRO A 507 7.15 -4.35 11.63
N SER A 508 6.58 -3.22 12.04
CA SER A 508 7.33 -1.98 12.33
C SER A 508 6.62 -1.09 13.33
N GLY A 509 7.36 -0.12 13.90
CA GLY A 509 6.81 0.93 14.75
C GLY A 509 5.78 1.83 14.05
N GLU A 510 5.84 1.96 12.72
CA GLU A 510 4.84 2.71 11.93
C GLU A 510 3.50 1.95 11.93
N VAL A 511 3.54 0.64 11.64
CA VAL A 511 2.32 -0.18 11.68
C VAL A 511 1.79 -0.31 13.11
N LEU A 512 2.68 -0.32 14.11
CA LEU A 512 2.28 -0.27 15.51
C LEU A 512 1.45 1.00 15.80
N ALA A 513 1.86 2.14 15.24
CA ALA A 513 1.16 3.41 15.39
C ALA A 513 -0.17 3.48 14.61
N GLU A 514 -0.34 2.67 13.56
CA GLU A 514 -1.64 2.52 12.86
C GLU A 514 -2.65 1.76 13.72
N VAL A 515 -2.18 0.84 14.57
CA VAL A 515 -3.04 -0.06 15.36
C VAL A 515 -3.32 0.48 16.77
N LEU A 516 -2.31 1.09 17.41
CA LEU A 516 -2.40 1.59 18.79
C LEU A 516 -3.58 2.54 19.07
N PRO A 517 -4.05 3.40 18.14
CA PRO A 517 -5.23 4.24 18.37
C PRO A 517 -6.47 3.47 18.83
N GLN A 518 -6.62 2.19 18.46
CA GLN A 518 -7.74 1.36 18.95
C GLN A 518 -7.68 1.13 20.47
N VAL A 519 -6.48 1.04 21.06
CA VAL A 519 -6.31 0.93 22.52
C VAL A 519 -6.45 2.32 23.15
N THR A 520 -5.77 3.33 22.59
CA THR A 520 -5.82 4.69 23.13
C THR A 520 -7.24 5.25 23.17
N ALA A 521 -8.03 5.05 22.11
CA ALA A 521 -9.42 5.52 22.04
C ALA A 521 -10.26 5.01 23.23
N ARG A 522 -10.16 3.70 23.50
CA ARG A 522 -10.90 3.04 24.59
C ARG A 522 -10.47 3.51 25.97
N LEU A 523 -9.16 3.70 26.18
CA LEU A 523 -8.65 4.21 27.46
C LEU A 523 -9.05 5.66 27.72
N LEU A 524 -9.12 6.48 26.67
CA LEU A 524 -9.64 7.85 26.76
C LEU A 524 -11.15 7.85 27.03
N ALA A 525 -11.90 6.94 26.41
CA ALA A 525 -13.33 6.77 26.62
C ALA A 525 -13.66 6.31 28.04
N ALA A 526 -12.90 5.35 28.59
CA ALA A 526 -13.05 4.85 29.96
C ALA A 526 -12.83 5.93 31.06
N GLY A 527 -12.28 7.09 30.71
CA GLY A 527 -12.16 8.22 31.62
C GLY A 527 -13.47 9.00 31.83
N LEU A 528 -14.50 8.77 31.02
CA LEU A 528 -15.79 9.45 31.12
C LEU A 528 -16.76 8.62 31.96
N SER A 529 -17.52 9.29 32.83
CA SER A 529 -18.53 8.69 33.70
C SER A 529 -19.80 8.29 32.95
N ASP A 530 -20.13 9.02 31.88
CA ASP A 530 -21.25 8.70 31.00
C ASP A 530 -20.79 7.74 29.87
N PRO A 531 -21.37 6.53 29.76
CA PRO A 531 -20.92 5.53 28.79
C PRO A 531 -21.25 5.90 27.34
N VAL A 532 -22.33 6.66 27.10
CA VAL A 532 -22.73 7.11 25.75
C VAL A 532 -21.74 8.17 25.26
N ALA A 533 -21.40 9.14 26.12
CA ALA A 533 -20.36 10.12 25.87
C ALA A 533 -18.98 9.46 25.67
N GLY A 534 -18.68 8.42 26.46
CA GLY A 534 -17.48 7.60 26.32
C GLY A 534 -17.38 6.95 24.94
N ALA A 535 -18.42 6.23 24.51
CA ALA A 535 -18.47 5.58 23.19
C ALA A 535 -18.36 6.59 22.03
N LEU A 536 -19.04 7.74 22.14
CA LEU A 536 -18.95 8.80 21.14
C LEU A 536 -17.53 9.37 21.05
N ARG A 537 -16.88 9.59 22.19
CA ARG A 537 -15.49 10.06 22.26
C ARG A 537 -14.52 9.05 21.67
N GLU A 538 -14.75 7.75 21.89
CA GLU A 538 -13.95 6.67 21.31
C GLU A 538 -13.95 6.74 19.78
N GLN A 539 -15.15 6.77 19.17
CA GLN A 539 -15.27 6.83 17.72
C GLN A 539 -14.75 8.15 17.14
N ALA A 540 -14.99 9.28 17.83
CA ALA A 540 -14.42 10.58 17.45
C ALA A 540 -12.89 10.56 17.46
N TYR A 541 -12.25 9.92 18.44
CA TYR A 541 -10.80 9.76 18.48
C TYR A 541 -10.30 8.88 17.32
N ALA A 542 -10.97 7.76 17.05
CA ALA A 542 -10.63 6.89 15.93
C ALA A 542 -10.77 7.60 14.57
N ALA A 543 -11.81 8.41 14.37
CA ALA A 543 -11.96 9.28 13.20
C ALA A 543 -10.85 10.32 13.12
N PHE A 544 -10.56 10.99 14.23
CA PHE A 544 -9.50 12.00 14.32
C PHE A 544 -8.12 11.48 13.94
N ARG A 545 -7.78 10.24 14.34
CA ARG A 545 -6.48 9.61 14.04
C ARG A 545 -6.36 9.07 12.61
N ARG A 546 -7.47 8.84 11.92
CA ARG A 546 -7.48 8.51 10.48
C ARG A 546 -7.18 9.72 9.57
N ARG A 547 -7.19 10.93 10.14
CA ARG A 547 -6.92 12.17 9.39
C ARG A 547 -5.47 12.25 8.97
N ARG A 548 -5.24 12.79 7.78
CA ARG A 548 -3.90 13.12 7.30
C ARG A 548 -3.40 14.39 7.98
N THR A 549 -2.12 14.42 8.31
CA THR A 549 -1.47 15.57 8.93
C THR A 549 -1.14 16.64 7.90
N LEU A 550 -1.22 17.90 8.31
CA LEU A 550 -0.82 19.04 7.49
C LEU A 550 0.70 19.22 7.45
N LEU A 551 1.21 19.78 6.36
CA LEU A 551 2.54 20.36 6.32
C LEU A 551 2.50 21.66 7.12
N LEU A 552 3.25 21.71 8.22
CA LEU A 552 3.33 22.88 9.09
C LEU A 552 4.74 23.45 9.11
N LEU A 553 4.82 24.76 9.09
CA LEU A 553 6.05 25.56 9.14
C LEU A 553 6.01 26.45 10.38
N ASP A 554 7.07 27.20 10.63
CA ASP A 554 7.16 28.22 11.69
C ASP A 554 6.79 27.77 13.11
N LEU A 555 7.11 26.50 13.42
CA LEU A 555 6.81 25.85 14.71
C LEU A 555 5.30 25.73 14.99
N GLU A 556 4.46 25.85 13.96
CA GLU A 556 3.05 25.55 14.08
C GLU A 556 2.83 24.07 14.45
N SER A 557 1.76 23.82 15.21
CA SER A 557 1.40 22.48 15.67
C SER A 557 0.11 22.00 15.01
N GLN A 558 0.04 20.68 14.77
CA GLN A 558 -1.22 20.06 14.36
C GLN A 558 -2.29 20.36 15.41
N VAL A 559 -3.53 20.48 14.94
CA VAL A 559 -4.71 20.52 15.81
C VAL A 559 -4.74 19.25 16.64
N ARG A 560 -4.92 19.40 17.96
CA ARG A 560 -5.00 18.30 18.92
C ARG A 560 -6.45 17.86 19.10
N PHE A 561 -6.64 16.63 19.55
CA PHE A 561 -7.97 16.06 19.75
C PHE A 561 -8.77 16.86 20.78
N GLU A 562 -8.11 17.32 21.84
CA GLU A 562 -8.74 18.12 22.88
C GLU A 562 -9.02 19.58 22.48
N GLU A 563 -8.59 20.02 21.29
CA GLU A 563 -8.94 21.34 20.73
C GLU A 563 -10.29 21.30 19.97
N LEU A 564 -10.88 20.12 19.76
CA LEU A 564 -12.19 20.02 19.11
C LEU A 564 -13.31 20.48 20.06
N PRO A 565 -14.20 21.41 19.64
CA PRO A 565 -15.20 22.00 20.53
C PRO A 565 -16.07 20.98 21.28
N TRP A 566 -16.57 19.95 20.58
CA TRP A 566 -17.39 18.89 21.18
C TRP A 566 -16.59 17.97 22.09
N VAL A 567 -15.31 17.70 21.79
CA VAL A 567 -14.45 16.89 22.66
C VAL A 567 -14.17 17.62 23.97
N THR A 568 -13.86 18.91 23.90
CA THR A 568 -13.70 19.76 25.10
C THR A 568 -15.01 19.85 25.88
N ALA A 569 -16.15 19.97 25.20
CA ALA A 569 -17.45 20.04 25.87
C ALA A 569 -17.81 18.75 26.61
N LEU A 570 -17.45 17.58 26.07
CA LEU A 570 -17.63 16.28 26.73
C LEU A 570 -16.75 16.08 27.98
N ASP A 571 -15.76 16.95 28.23
CA ASP A 571 -14.94 16.86 29.45
C ASP A 571 -15.76 17.11 30.74
N VAL A 572 -16.99 17.62 30.65
CA VAL A 572 -17.92 17.69 31.81
C VAL A 572 -18.20 16.31 32.42
N PHE A 573 -18.10 15.24 31.63
CA PHE A 573 -18.28 13.87 32.08
C PHE A 573 -17.00 13.23 32.62
N ARG A 574 -15.86 13.92 32.59
CA ARG A 574 -14.57 13.36 33.04
C ARG A 574 -14.65 13.00 34.51
N SER A 575 -14.41 11.73 34.81
CA SER A 575 -14.27 11.26 36.18
C SER A 575 -12.80 11.35 36.61
N ALA A 576 -12.54 11.74 37.86
CA ALA A 576 -11.19 11.73 38.44
C ALA A 576 -10.77 10.30 38.88
N GLY A 577 -11.10 9.29 38.08
CA GLY A 577 -10.84 7.89 38.40
C GLY A 577 -9.35 7.56 38.31
N GLN A 578 -8.74 7.18 39.43
CA GLN A 578 -7.34 6.71 39.47
C GLN A 578 -7.11 5.49 38.57
N ASP A 579 -8.16 4.68 38.34
CA ASP A 579 -8.09 3.45 37.55
C ASP A 579 -7.85 3.72 36.06
N ALA A 580 -8.49 4.74 35.47
CA ALA A 580 -8.29 5.10 34.07
C ALA A 580 -6.85 5.61 33.80
N GLY A 581 -6.31 6.39 34.74
CA GLY A 581 -4.91 6.84 34.69
C GLY A 581 -3.92 5.68 34.83
N ARG A 582 -4.20 4.72 35.73
CA ARG A 582 -3.38 3.51 35.89
C ARG A 582 -3.40 2.64 34.64
N ALA A 583 -4.57 2.37 34.07
CA ALA A 583 -4.70 1.60 32.83
C ALA A 583 -3.97 2.28 31.65
N ALA A 584 -4.03 3.62 31.56
CA ALA A 584 -3.26 4.38 30.57
C ALA A 584 -1.75 4.25 30.78
N ARG A 585 -1.27 4.29 32.02
CA ARG A 585 0.15 4.06 32.35
C ARG A 585 0.59 2.65 31.97
N GLU A 586 -0.17 1.63 32.33
CA GLU A 586 0.13 0.24 32.01
C GLU A 586 0.18 -0.01 30.49
N ALA A 587 -0.78 0.53 29.74
CA ALA A 587 -0.79 0.43 28.28
C ALA A 587 0.40 1.16 27.62
N LEU A 588 0.77 2.33 28.15
CA LEU A 588 1.95 3.08 27.72
C LEU A 588 3.23 2.29 27.99
N GLU A 589 3.38 1.73 29.19
CA GLU A 589 4.54 0.92 29.58
C GLU A 589 4.68 -0.32 28.69
N GLN A 590 3.60 -1.09 28.54
CA GLN A 590 3.57 -2.30 27.72
C GLN A 590 3.90 -2.00 26.25
N THR A 591 3.31 -0.93 25.69
CA THR A 591 3.53 -0.60 24.27
C THR A 591 4.90 0.03 24.02
N ALA A 592 5.39 0.88 24.93
CA ALA A 592 6.74 1.43 24.84
C ALA A 592 7.78 0.32 24.91
N LEU A 593 7.65 -0.62 25.85
CA LEU A 593 8.56 -1.77 25.93
C LEU A 593 8.45 -2.66 24.71
N LEU A 594 7.23 -2.94 24.20
CA LEU A 594 7.03 -3.72 22.98
C LEU A 594 7.73 -3.06 21.78
N ALA A 595 7.63 -1.73 21.63
CA ALA A 595 8.30 -0.99 20.58
C ALA A 595 9.83 -1.07 20.70
N LEU A 596 10.37 -0.86 21.91
CA LEU A 596 11.81 -0.92 22.18
C LEU A 596 12.40 -2.31 21.98
N THR A 597 11.67 -3.37 22.31
CA THR A 597 12.15 -4.76 22.21
C THR A 597 11.93 -5.36 20.83
N SER A 598 10.88 -4.98 20.11
CA SER A 598 10.56 -5.54 18.80
C SER A 598 11.22 -4.77 17.65
N PHE A 599 11.44 -3.47 17.83
CA PHE A 599 12.01 -2.59 16.80
C PHE A 599 13.22 -1.78 17.32
N PRO A 600 14.20 -2.40 18.01
CA PRO A 600 15.29 -1.69 18.70
C PRO A 600 16.20 -0.91 17.75
N HIS A 601 16.17 -1.19 16.44
CA HIS A 601 17.00 -0.53 15.43
C HIS A 601 16.37 0.75 14.87
N SER A 602 15.11 1.04 15.19
CA SER A 602 14.34 2.15 14.63
C SER A 602 14.10 3.27 15.63
N VAL A 603 14.00 4.51 15.16
CA VAL A 603 13.50 5.62 15.98
C VAL A 603 11.99 5.50 16.16
N THR A 604 11.46 5.97 17.29
CA THR A 604 10.01 6.00 17.53
C THR A 604 9.33 6.92 16.52
N PRO A 605 8.42 6.42 15.65
CA PRO A 605 7.76 7.25 14.65
C PRO A 605 6.89 8.36 15.26
N ASN A 606 6.71 9.46 14.53
CA ASN A 606 5.89 10.60 14.98
C ASN A 606 4.44 10.23 15.34
N PRO A 607 3.74 9.36 14.57
CA PRO A 607 2.41 8.90 14.97
C PRO A 607 2.45 8.14 16.31
N LEU A 608 3.47 7.31 16.53
CA LEU A 608 3.64 6.56 17.77
C LEU A 608 3.96 7.50 18.95
N VAL A 609 4.82 8.52 18.73
CA VAL A 609 5.09 9.59 19.70
C VAL A 609 3.81 10.32 20.09
N SER A 610 2.90 10.55 19.13
CA SER A 610 1.62 11.21 19.38
C SER A 610 0.67 10.37 20.24
N GLU A 611 0.63 9.04 20.03
CA GLU A 611 -0.14 8.13 20.88
C GLU A 611 0.47 7.99 22.27
N PHE A 612 1.81 7.88 22.38
CA PHE A 612 2.49 7.87 23.67
C PHE A 612 2.25 9.16 24.45
N GLY A 613 2.24 10.32 23.78
CA GLY A 613 1.89 11.59 24.39
C GLY A 613 0.45 11.65 24.90
N ALA A 614 -0.51 11.06 24.16
CA ALA A 614 -1.91 10.98 24.59
C ALA A 614 -2.08 10.09 25.83
N LEU A 615 -1.46 8.90 25.83
CA LEU A 615 -1.48 8.00 26.98
C LEU A 615 -0.74 8.59 28.18
N ALA A 616 0.42 9.23 27.99
CA ALA A 616 1.19 9.86 29.06
C ALA A 616 0.39 11.00 29.72
N LYS A 617 -0.31 11.80 28.90
CA LYS A 617 -1.22 12.85 29.39
C LYS A 617 -2.37 12.26 30.21
N GLN A 618 -3.01 11.19 29.73
CA GLN A 618 -4.08 10.51 30.46
C GLN A 618 -3.57 9.87 31.77
N ALA A 619 -2.35 9.34 31.76
CA ALA A 619 -1.69 8.76 32.92
C ALA A 619 -1.15 9.81 33.93
N GLY A 620 -1.09 11.08 33.54
CA GLY A 620 -0.45 12.13 34.34
C GLY A 620 1.07 11.99 34.48
N VAL A 621 1.73 11.28 33.54
CA VAL A 621 3.18 11.01 33.59
C VAL A 621 3.91 12.01 32.68
N PRO A 622 4.86 12.81 33.22
CA PRO A 622 5.59 13.78 32.42
C PRO A 622 6.68 13.11 31.57
N VAL A 623 6.37 12.80 30.32
CA VAL A 623 7.34 12.27 29.34
C VAL A 623 7.59 13.31 28.25
N PRO A 624 8.74 14.02 28.24
CA PRO A 624 9.02 15.05 27.23
C PRO A 624 9.41 14.40 25.90
N LEU A 625 8.41 14.01 25.10
CA LEU A 625 8.63 13.40 23.80
C LEU A 625 8.83 14.45 22.69
N VAL A 626 9.76 14.16 21.78
CA VAL A 626 10.10 14.97 20.60
C VAL A 626 9.87 14.19 19.31
N GLU A 627 9.47 14.89 18.25
CA GLU A 627 9.23 14.30 16.93
C GLU A 627 10.51 14.26 16.08
N GLU A 628 10.56 13.38 15.09
CA GLU A 628 11.49 13.50 13.97
C GLU A 628 11.02 14.64 13.05
N ILE A 629 11.88 15.65 12.86
CA ILE A 629 11.63 16.79 11.96
C ILE A 629 12.34 16.52 10.62
N ALA A 630 11.70 16.85 9.50
CA ALA A 630 12.34 16.76 8.19
C ALA A 630 13.27 17.95 7.94
N ALA A 631 14.44 17.69 7.34
CA ALA A 631 15.50 18.69 7.19
C ALA A 631 15.15 19.82 6.21
N ASP A 632 14.30 19.55 5.23
CA ASP A 632 13.79 20.49 4.23
C ASP A 632 12.78 21.49 4.80
N ILE A 633 12.02 21.09 5.84
CA ILE A 633 11.02 21.95 6.51
C ILE A 633 11.57 22.62 7.78
N PHE A 634 12.77 22.25 8.23
CA PHE A 634 13.36 22.79 9.45
C PHE A 634 13.79 24.26 9.28
N MET A 635 13.32 25.13 10.17
CA MET A 635 13.55 26.57 10.12
C MET A 635 14.60 27.05 11.11
N GLY A 636 15.52 26.17 11.52
CA GLY A 636 16.67 26.52 12.36
C GLY A 636 16.37 26.76 13.84
N ARG A 637 15.16 26.42 14.31
CA ARG A 637 14.71 26.68 15.69
C ARG A 637 14.05 25.45 16.30
N PHE A 638 14.27 25.24 17.58
CA PHE A 638 13.62 24.21 18.38
C PHE A 638 12.63 24.82 19.37
N THR A 639 11.67 24.00 19.84
CA THR A 639 10.74 24.37 20.91
C THR A 639 11.30 23.97 22.28
N PRO A 640 10.82 24.55 23.40
CA PRO A 640 11.34 24.26 24.75
C PRO A 640 11.29 22.78 25.16
N LYS A 641 10.37 21.99 24.58
CA LYS A 641 10.27 20.56 24.87
C LYS A 641 11.54 19.78 24.51
N TRP A 642 12.29 20.23 23.49
CA TRP A 642 13.56 19.60 23.09
C TRP A 642 14.61 19.74 24.18
N HIS A 643 14.66 20.90 24.82
CA HIS A 643 15.51 21.11 25.98
C HIS A 643 15.10 20.21 27.15
N HIS A 644 13.81 20.13 27.48
CA HIS A 644 13.35 19.25 28.57
C HIS A 644 13.70 17.78 28.31
N ALA A 645 13.57 17.31 27.07
CA ALA A 645 14.00 15.97 26.67
C ALA A 645 15.52 15.77 26.84
N ALA A 646 16.32 16.78 26.51
CA ALA A 646 17.77 16.75 26.67
C ALA A 646 18.22 16.71 28.13
N VAL A 647 17.50 17.39 29.03
CA VAL A 647 17.75 17.32 30.48
C VAL A 647 17.55 15.90 31.00
N VAL A 648 16.47 15.24 30.60
CA VAL A 648 16.21 13.83 30.97
C VAL A 648 17.28 12.92 30.36
N ALA A 649 17.58 13.09 29.07
CA ALA A 649 18.62 12.30 28.39
C ALA A 649 19.98 12.42 29.07
N HIS A 650 20.42 13.63 29.43
CA HIS A 650 21.67 13.84 30.14
C HIS A 650 21.68 13.10 31.48
N ARG A 651 20.63 13.24 32.31
CA ARG A 651 20.54 12.56 33.61
C ARG A 651 20.61 11.03 33.48
N VAL A 652 19.86 10.46 32.54
CA VAL A 652 19.74 9.01 32.36
C VAL A 652 21.02 8.40 31.79
N THR A 653 21.71 9.12 30.90
CA THR A 653 22.90 8.60 30.21
C THR A 653 24.22 8.95 30.90
N LEU A 654 24.19 9.74 31.98
CA LEU A 654 25.39 10.11 32.73
C LEU A 654 26.18 8.86 33.16
N GLY A 655 27.47 8.82 32.83
CA GLY A 655 28.35 7.68 33.14
C GLY A 655 28.14 6.44 32.27
N THR A 656 27.29 6.50 31.24
CA THR A 656 27.07 5.39 30.29
C THR A 656 27.93 5.53 29.02
N PRO A 657 28.12 4.45 28.24
CA PRO A 657 28.76 4.51 26.93
C PRO A 657 28.14 5.54 25.98
N TYR A 658 26.84 5.83 26.09
CA TYR A 658 26.16 6.79 25.23
C TYR A 658 26.66 8.22 25.45
N ALA A 659 26.69 8.66 26.71
CA ALA A 659 27.19 9.99 27.05
C ALA A 659 28.66 10.16 26.68
N ALA A 660 29.47 9.11 26.86
CA ALA A 660 30.87 9.11 26.48
C ALA A 660 31.07 9.13 24.96
N TYR A 661 30.32 8.33 24.20
CA TYR A 661 30.46 8.21 22.74
C TYR A 661 30.06 9.48 22.01
N TYR A 662 28.97 10.11 22.45
CA TYR A 662 28.50 11.34 21.84
C TYR A 662 29.07 12.60 22.50
N ASP A 663 29.81 12.51 23.60
CA ASP A 663 30.30 13.67 24.36
C ASP A 663 29.13 14.61 24.73
N LEU A 664 28.17 14.07 25.50
CA LEU A 664 26.99 14.83 25.92
C LEU A 664 27.38 15.90 26.95
N VAL A 665 26.94 17.13 26.68
CA VAL A 665 27.20 18.30 27.53
C VAL A 665 26.10 18.43 28.59
N GLU A 666 26.45 18.92 29.77
CA GLU A 666 25.50 19.22 30.84
C GLU A 666 24.65 20.46 30.52
N PRO A 667 23.30 20.35 30.58
CA PRO A 667 22.42 21.50 30.39
C PRO A 667 22.61 22.61 31.44
N PRO A 668 22.40 23.89 31.10
CA PRO A 668 22.72 25.02 31.98
C PRO A 668 21.97 25.01 33.31
N GLU A 669 20.74 24.47 33.32
CA GLU A 669 19.89 24.39 34.52
C GLU A 669 20.43 23.38 35.54
N LEU A 670 21.19 22.38 35.10
CA LEU A 670 21.83 21.42 36.00
C LEU A 670 23.12 22.02 36.60
N VAL A 671 23.77 22.92 35.87
CA VAL A 671 24.97 23.67 36.31
C VAL A 671 24.61 24.77 37.32
N ASP A 672 23.59 25.59 37.02
CA ASP A 672 23.12 26.68 37.91
C ASP A 672 21.68 26.43 38.39
N ARG A 673 21.56 25.56 39.39
CA ARG A 673 20.28 25.15 39.99
C ARG A 673 19.50 26.28 40.68
N LYS A 674 20.12 27.45 40.90
CA LYS A 674 19.48 28.60 41.57
C LYS A 674 18.85 29.57 40.58
N ARG A 675 19.28 29.56 39.32
CA ARG A 675 18.76 30.43 38.27
C ARG A 675 17.50 29.82 37.64
N ARG A 676 16.46 30.65 37.51
CA ARG A 676 15.26 30.30 36.74
C ARG A 676 15.47 30.67 35.28
N PHE A 677 15.28 29.71 34.39
CA PHE A 677 15.39 29.93 32.94
C PHE A 677 14.01 30.08 32.33
N TRP A 678 13.88 31.02 31.38
CA TRP A 678 12.65 31.22 30.63
C TRP A 678 12.58 30.26 29.43
N HIS A 679 11.36 29.86 29.03
CA HIS A 679 11.15 28.95 27.89
C HIS A 679 11.91 29.33 26.61
N ARG A 680 12.02 30.63 26.30
CA ARG A 680 12.76 31.11 25.13
C ARG A 680 14.27 30.95 25.27
N GLU A 681 14.81 31.07 26.48
CA GLU A 681 16.25 30.94 26.74
C GLU A 681 16.70 29.49 26.56
N VAL A 682 15.95 28.54 27.11
CA VAL A 682 16.28 27.10 27.04
C VAL A 682 16.20 26.56 25.62
N ALA A 683 15.19 27.00 24.85
CA ALA A 683 15.04 26.63 23.44
C ALA A 683 16.17 27.19 22.58
N ARG A 684 16.59 28.44 22.84
CA ARG A 684 17.72 29.09 22.17
C ARG A 684 19.03 28.36 22.46
N TRP A 685 19.33 28.10 23.75
CA TRP A 685 20.53 27.36 24.14
C TRP A 685 20.61 26.00 23.44
N PHE A 686 19.50 25.25 23.41
CA PHE A 686 19.46 23.94 22.77
C PHE A 686 19.80 24.03 21.28
N GLY A 687 19.21 25.00 20.56
CA GLY A 687 19.50 25.22 19.14
C GLY A 687 20.95 25.67 18.87
N GLU A 688 21.50 26.53 19.74
CA GLU A 688 22.91 26.95 19.67
C GLU A 688 23.86 25.77 19.90
N GLU A 689 23.56 24.90 20.85
CA GLU A 689 24.36 23.71 21.14
C GLU A 689 24.31 22.70 19.98
N CYS A 690 23.13 22.42 19.42
CA CYS A 690 23.02 21.60 18.21
C CYS A 690 23.82 22.19 17.04
N SER A 691 23.76 23.51 16.85
CA SER A 691 24.49 24.21 15.78
C SER A 691 26.00 24.17 15.97
N ARG A 692 26.47 24.38 17.22
CA ARG A 692 27.88 24.29 17.58
C ARG A 692 28.43 22.90 17.28
N ARG A 693 27.70 21.86 17.66
CA ARG A 693 28.07 20.45 17.46
C ARG A 693 28.00 20.01 15.99
N ALA A 694 27.10 20.59 15.20
CA ALA A 694 27.02 20.34 13.76
C ALA A 694 28.22 20.92 12.99
N GLY A 695 28.92 21.92 13.56
CA GLY A 695 30.13 22.51 12.98
C GLY A 695 29.86 23.50 11.83
N ALA A 696 30.93 24.17 11.38
CA ALA A 696 30.84 25.25 10.38
C ALA A 696 30.43 24.77 8.97
N SER A 697 30.67 23.50 8.63
CA SER A 697 30.31 22.88 7.35
C SER A 697 28.80 22.83 7.10
N ALA A 698 27.99 22.84 8.17
CA ALA A 698 26.53 22.93 8.07
C ALA A 698 26.04 24.20 7.33
N ARG A 699 26.89 25.21 7.10
CA ARG A 699 26.51 26.48 6.45
C ARG A 699 26.50 26.43 4.91
N ARG A 700 26.99 25.34 4.29
CA ARG A 700 27.19 25.27 2.82
C ARG A 700 25.95 24.84 2.03
N SER A 701 25.07 24.05 2.63
CA SER A 701 23.79 23.63 2.05
C SER A 701 22.71 23.69 3.12
N ARG A 702 21.60 24.37 2.83
CA ARG A 702 20.52 24.58 3.81
C ARG A 702 19.94 23.26 4.32
N VAL A 703 19.62 22.33 3.42
CA VAL A 703 19.01 21.04 3.79
C VAL A 703 20.01 20.13 4.51
N VAL A 704 21.24 20.01 4.01
CA VAL A 704 22.27 19.17 4.64
C VAL A 704 22.64 19.72 6.01
N GLY A 705 22.84 21.04 6.13
CA GLY A 705 23.09 21.72 7.38
C GLY A 705 21.98 21.53 8.40
N ASN A 706 20.72 21.70 7.97
CA ASN A 706 19.56 21.41 8.79
C ASN A 706 19.56 19.95 9.28
N GLY A 707 19.85 18.99 8.40
CA GLY A 707 19.95 17.58 8.75
C GLY A 707 21.04 17.31 9.80
N MET A 708 22.21 17.93 9.68
CA MET A 708 23.29 17.84 10.66
C MET A 708 22.89 18.41 12.02
N VAL A 709 22.22 19.57 12.06
CA VAL A 709 21.71 20.19 13.30
C VAL A 709 20.64 19.32 13.96
N LEU A 710 19.70 18.80 13.18
CA LEU A 710 18.65 17.90 13.65
C LEU A 710 19.20 16.59 14.20
N GLU A 711 20.23 16.03 13.58
CA GLU A 711 20.91 14.84 14.08
C GLU A 711 21.55 15.09 15.45
N GLN A 712 22.12 16.27 15.70
CA GLN A 712 22.59 16.63 17.04
C GLN A 712 21.43 16.74 18.03
N GLY A 713 20.28 17.26 17.61
CA GLY A 713 19.06 17.26 18.44
C GLY A 713 18.62 15.84 18.84
N GLN A 714 18.66 14.89 17.90
CA GLN A 714 18.37 13.48 18.17
C GLN A 714 19.37 12.86 19.15
N VAL A 715 20.66 13.19 19.01
CA VAL A 715 21.71 12.73 19.94
C VAL A 715 21.47 13.27 21.35
N LEU A 716 21.29 14.59 21.49
CA LEU A 716 21.14 15.24 22.80
C LEU A 716 19.86 14.81 23.53
N THR A 717 18.84 14.37 22.82
CA THR A 717 17.57 13.91 23.39
C THR A 717 17.45 12.39 23.45
N THR A 718 18.48 11.65 23.01
CA THR A 718 18.42 10.19 22.74
C THR A 718 17.25 9.78 21.85
N GLN A 719 16.66 10.72 21.11
CA GLN A 719 15.40 10.60 20.37
C GLN A 719 14.34 9.79 21.16
N ASN A 720 13.98 10.29 22.34
CA ASN A 720 12.97 9.77 23.28
C ASN A 720 13.33 8.54 24.11
N LEU A 721 14.45 7.85 23.86
CA LEU A 721 14.78 6.63 24.59
C LEU A 721 14.89 6.86 26.09
N ALA A 722 15.71 7.83 26.50
CA ALA A 722 15.87 8.17 27.90
C ALA A 722 14.56 8.67 28.53
N ALA A 723 13.79 9.48 27.80
CA ALA A 723 12.51 10.00 28.28
C ALA A 723 11.51 8.86 28.57
N LEU A 724 11.43 7.87 27.68
CA LEU A 724 10.57 6.70 27.85
C LEU A 724 11.06 5.78 28.97
N VAL A 725 12.37 5.51 29.04
CA VAL A 725 12.91 4.58 30.05
C VAL A 725 12.78 5.14 31.47
N ASP A 726 13.11 6.42 31.66
CA ASP A 726 13.02 7.08 32.96
C ASP A 726 11.57 7.38 33.36
N GLY A 727 10.75 7.91 32.45
CA GLY A 727 9.35 8.26 32.77
C GLY A 727 8.45 7.04 33.08
N LEU A 728 8.82 5.86 32.60
CA LEU A 728 8.06 4.61 32.74
C LEU A 728 8.79 3.55 33.56
N ASP A 729 9.90 3.90 34.22
CA ASP A 729 10.66 3.02 35.11
C ASP A 729 11.09 1.69 34.43
N LEU A 730 11.49 1.74 33.16
CA LEU A 730 11.76 0.53 32.34
C LEU A 730 13.16 -0.08 32.54
N THR A 731 14.02 0.52 33.35
CA THR A 731 15.42 0.11 33.52
C THR A 731 15.57 -1.38 33.86
N ASP A 732 14.80 -1.86 34.85
CA ASP A 732 14.88 -3.26 35.31
C ASP A 732 14.30 -4.24 34.30
N ARG A 733 13.38 -3.79 33.44
CA ARG A 733 12.81 -4.59 32.35
C ARG A 733 13.75 -4.68 31.15
N LEU A 734 14.56 -3.65 30.90
CA LEU A 734 15.49 -3.60 29.77
C LEU A 734 16.81 -4.32 30.04
N ARG A 735 17.34 -4.22 31.26
CA ARG A 735 18.65 -4.81 31.62
C ARG A 735 18.80 -6.29 31.22
N PRO A 736 17.83 -7.19 31.50
CA PRO A 736 17.97 -8.62 31.18
C PRO A 736 17.96 -8.93 29.67
N VAL A 737 17.40 -8.05 28.85
CA VAL A 737 17.24 -8.27 27.40
C VAL A 737 18.18 -7.42 26.55
N ALA A 738 18.87 -6.43 27.15
CA ALA A 738 19.67 -5.43 26.43
C ALA A 738 20.74 -6.05 25.53
N ALA A 739 21.49 -7.04 26.01
CA ALA A 739 22.53 -7.69 25.21
C ALA A 739 21.95 -8.36 23.95
N GLY A 740 20.82 -9.08 24.08
CA GLY A 740 20.12 -9.70 22.95
C GLY A 740 19.61 -8.66 21.94
N LEU A 741 19.09 -7.51 22.43
CA LEU A 741 18.66 -6.41 21.57
C LEU A 741 19.84 -5.81 20.80
N VAL A 742 20.97 -5.54 21.46
CA VAL A 742 22.17 -4.98 20.80
C VAL A 742 22.68 -5.93 19.71
N THR A 743 22.74 -7.23 19.97
CA THR A 743 23.09 -8.25 18.95
C THR A 743 22.17 -8.13 17.73
N GLY A 744 20.86 -8.10 17.94
CA GLY A 744 19.89 -7.97 16.85
C GLY A 744 20.02 -6.65 16.07
N VAL A 745 20.35 -5.55 16.74
CA VAL A 745 20.62 -4.25 16.11
C VAL A 745 21.90 -4.29 15.29
N PHE A 746 22.98 -4.87 15.81
CA PHE A 746 24.25 -5.05 15.07
C PHE A 746 24.10 -5.95 13.84
N ASP A 747 23.30 -7.02 13.94
CA ASP A 747 22.97 -7.86 12.78
C ASP A 747 22.15 -7.08 11.75
N TRP A 748 21.21 -6.24 12.20
CA TRP A 748 20.43 -5.37 11.33
C TRP A 748 21.32 -4.36 10.60
N ILE A 749 22.26 -3.71 11.31
CA ILE A 749 23.25 -2.80 10.73
C ILE A 749 24.10 -3.54 9.70
N THR A 750 24.60 -4.73 10.03
CA THR A 750 25.44 -5.55 9.15
C THR A 750 24.71 -5.91 7.85
N ARG A 751 23.43 -6.31 7.93
CA ARG A 751 22.57 -6.52 6.75
C ARG A 751 22.35 -5.22 5.95
N GLY A 752 22.17 -4.09 6.63
CA GLY A 752 22.05 -2.77 6.03
C GLY A 752 23.29 -2.37 5.23
N LEU A 753 24.48 -2.59 5.80
CA LEU A 753 25.77 -2.37 5.15
C LEU A 753 25.97 -3.32 3.95
N GLY A 754 25.54 -4.57 4.05
CA GLY A 754 25.54 -5.51 2.92
C GLY A 754 24.67 -5.01 1.75
N ARG A 755 23.53 -4.38 2.03
CA ARG A 755 22.72 -3.70 0.99
C ARG A 755 23.41 -2.46 0.44
N LEU A 756 24.09 -1.69 1.29
CA LEU A 756 24.87 -0.52 0.89
C LEU A 756 26.06 -0.89 -0.02
N ALA A 757 26.60 -2.09 0.09
CA ALA A 757 27.68 -2.57 -0.77
C ALA A 757 27.21 -3.01 -2.18
N LYS A 758 25.90 -3.13 -2.43
CA LYS A 758 25.38 -3.60 -3.73
C LYS A 758 25.51 -2.53 -4.83
N PRO A 759 25.94 -2.90 -6.05
CA PRO A 759 26.19 -1.94 -7.13
C PRO A 759 24.93 -1.41 -7.84
N GLU A 760 23.81 -2.14 -7.79
CA GLU A 760 22.55 -1.75 -8.45
C GLU A 760 21.72 -0.68 -7.71
N ARG A 761 22.14 -0.22 -6.53
CA ARG A 761 21.39 0.78 -5.78
C ARG A 761 21.52 2.19 -6.34
N THR A 762 20.48 2.99 -6.13
CA THR A 762 20.52 4.43 -6.39
C THR A 762 21.31 5.16 -5.30
N TRP A 763 21.78 6.38 -5.62
CA TRP A 763 22.41 7.26 -4.64
C TRP A 763 21.48 7.58 -3.47
N HIS A 764 20.21 7.85 -3.77
CA HIS A 764 19.19 8.20 -2.77
C HIS A 764 18.91 7.05 -1.79
N GLU A 765 18.76 5.82 -2.29
CA GLU A 765 18.63 4.63 -1.43
C GLU A 765 19.84 4.47 -0.50
N GLY A 766 21.04 4.77 -1.00
CA GLY A 766 22.25 4.79 -0.18
C GLY A 766 22.19 5.78 0.97
N LEU A 767 21.75 7.02 0.72
CA LEU A 767 21.58 8.04 1.77
C LEU A 767 20.56 7.59 2.83
N LEU A 768 19.44 6.99 2.41
CA LEU A 768 18.44 6.44 3.33
C LEU A 768 19.00 5.30 4.19
N LEU A 769 19.78 4.40 3.60
CA LEU A 769 20.43 3.30 4.32
C LEU A 769 21.44 3.82 5.35
N VAL A 770 22.27 4.81 4.99
CA VAL A 770 23.21 5.45 5.93
C VAL A 770 22.47 6.09 7.09
N LYS A 771 21.39 6.85 6.82
CA LYS A 771 20.55 7.45 7.87
C LYS A 771 20.01 6.39 8.83
N ASN A 772 19.46 5.29 8.30
CA ASN A 772 18.88 4.24 9.12
C ASN A 772 19.95 3.46 9.90
N VAL A 773 21.15 3.25 9.34
CA VAL A 773 22.30 2.67 10.06
C VAL A 773 22.72 3.59 11.22
N ALA A 774 22.75 4.91 11.02
CA ALA A 774 23.07 5.85 12.09
C ALA A 774 22.02 5.87 13.21
N TYR A 775 20.72 5.72 12.87
CA TYR A 775 19.66 5.52 13.87
C TYR A 775 19.88 4.24 14.68
N ALA A 776 20.04 3.11 13.99
CA ALA A 776 20.29 1.82 14.62
C ALA A 776 21.55 1.86 15.51
N TRP A 777 22.59 2.54 15.06
CA TRP A 777 23.82 2.73 15.84
C TRP A 777 23.58 3.52 17.12
N ARG A 778 22.86 4.65 17.07
CA ARG A 778 22.47 5.42 18.26
C ARG A 778 21.71 4.55 19.26
N GLN A 779 20.76 3.76 18.77
CA GLN A 779 19.98 2.84 19.59
C GLN A 779 20.87 1.79 20.27
N ALA A 780 21.76 1.14 19.53
CA ALA A 780 22.69 0.15 20.07
C ALA A 780 23.60 0.77 21.15
N VAL A 781 24.18 1.94 20.88
CA VAL A 781 25.06 2.64 21.83
C VAL A 781 24.31 3.03 23.11
N PHE A 782 23.01 3.37 23.02
CA PHE A 782 22.18 3.64 24.19
C PHE A 782 21.95 2.35 25.01
N LEU A 783 21.60 1.26 24.32
CA LEU A 783 21.34 -0.05 24.95
C LEU A 783 22.60 -0.65 25.61
N LEU A 784 23.80 -0.36 25.11
CA LEU A 784 25.08 -0.75 25.76
C LEU A 784 25.22 -0.18 27.19
N GLY A 785 24.51 0.92 27.51
CA GLY A 785 24.45 1.47 28.86
C GLY A 785 23.76 0.55 29.88
N TYR A 786 22.97 -0.41 29.41
CA TYR A 786 22.30 -1.41 30.25
C TYR A 786 23.05 -2.74 30.32
N CYS A 787 24.12 -2.91 29.54
CA CYS A 787 25.00 -4.07 29.56
C CYS A 787 26.18 -3.89 30.52
N ASP A 788 26.70 -4.98 31.06
CA ASP A 788 27.95 -4.99 31.83
C ASP A 788 29.20 -4.98 30.93
N GLU A 789 30.38 -4.87 31.54
CA GLU A 789 31.65 -4.76 30.80
C GLU A 789 32.05 -6.05 30.06
N ARG A 790 31.61 -7.22 30.53
CA ARG A 790 31.85 -8.48 29.82
C ARG A 790 30.94 -8.56 28.60
N GLU A 791 29.66 -8.29 28.76
CA GLU A 791 28.67 -8.28 27.68
C GLU A 791 29.07 -7.28 26.59
N ARG A 792 29.49 -6.06 26.94
CA ARG A 792 29.95 -5.05 25.97
C ARG A 792 31.10 -5.57 25.10
N ARG A 793 32.10 -6.24 25.70
CA ARG A 793 33.23 -6.84 24.96
C ARG A 793 32.78 -7.94 24.02
N GLU A 794 31.88 -8.83 24.47
CA GLU A 794 31.31 -9.90 23.65
C GLU A 794 30.49 -9.33 22.47
N LEU A 795 29.71 -8.27 22.69
CA LEU A 795 28.91 -7.60 21.65
C LEU A 795 29.77 -6.90 20.59
N VAL A 796 30.87 -6.27 20.99
CA VAL A 796 31.82 -5.67 20.05
C VAL A 796 32.53 -6.75 19.23
N ALA A 797 32.92 -7.86 19.87
CA ALA A 797 33.51 -9.00 19.17
C ALA A 797 32.52 -9.60 18.15
N HIS A 798 31.24 -9.71 18.50
CA HIS A 798 30.17 -10.13 17.57
C HIS A 798 30.08 -9.20 16.35
N LEU A 799 30.03 -7.88 16.57
CA LEU A 799 29.99 -6.90 15.48
C LEU A 799 31.20 -7.04 14.54
N ARG A 800 32.40 -7.26 15.08
CA ARG A 800 33.62 -7.51 14.29
C ARG A 800 33.52 -8.78 13.47
N GLY A 801 33.08 -9.89 14.08
CA GLY A 801 32.90 -11.16 13.39
C GLY A 801 31.92 -11.05 12.23
N SER A 802 30.75 -10.45 12.48
CA SER A 802 29.67 -10.27 11.50
C SER A 802 30.06 -9.39 10.31
N THR A 803 30.77 -8.28 10.57
CA THR A 803 31.27 -7.40 9.50
C THR A 803 32.45 -8.00 8.74
N GLY A 804 33.29 -8.81 9.40
CA GLY A 804 34.40 -9.52 8.79
C GLY A 804 33.94 -10.61 7.83
N ALA A 805 32.95 -11.40 8.22
CA ALA A 805 32.37 -12.45 7.40
C ALA A 805 31.81 -11.94 6.05
N LEU A 806 31.35 -10.68 6.00
CA LEU A 806 30.84 -10.04 4.79
C LEU A 806 31.88 -9.20 4.03
N ASN A 807 33.16 -9.22 4.44
CA ASN A 807 34.21 -8.35 3.92
C ASN A 807 33.87 -6.84 3.97
N LEU A 808 33.02 -6.44 4.92
CA LEU A 808 32.57 -5.05 5.11
C LEU A 808 33.44 -4.27 6.10
N LEU A 809 34.32 -4.96 6.83
CA LEU A 809 35.17 -4.36 7.86
C LEU A 809 35.87 -3.11 7.35
N ARG A 810 36.53 -3.15 6.19
CA ARG A 810 37.28 -1.99 5.68
C ARG A 810 36.44 -0.71 5.57
N THR A 811 35.14 -0.83 5.26
CA THR A 811 34.24 0.32 5.14
C THR A 811 33.69 0.77 6.49
N PHE A 812 33.46 -0.14 7.44
CA PHE A 812 32.77 0.14 8.71
C PHE A 812 33.68 0.16 9.95
N GLU A 813 34.92 -0.32 9.82
CA GLU A 813 35.94 -0.44 10.87
C GLU A 813 36.18 0.86 11.63
N PRO A 814 36.18 2.06 11.01
CA PRO A 814 36.30 3.30 11.77
C PRO A 814 35.22 3.46 12.86
N ALA A 815 33.97 3.07 12.61
CA ALA A 815 32.92 3.14 13.62
C ALA A 815 33.17 2.16 14.78
N VAL A 816 33.65 0.95 14.47
CA VAL A 816 33.96 -0.09 15.47
C VAL A 816 35.14 0.33 16.35
N LEU A 817 36.23 0.83 15.73
CA LEU A 817 37.40 1.37 16.45
C LEU A 817 37.04 2.58 17.32
N GLY A 818 36.13 3.43 16.83
CA GLY A 818 35.59 4.56 17.60
C GLY A 818 34.84 4.09 18.84
N LEU A 819 33.99 3.07 18.72
CA LEU A 819 33.25 2.52 19.85
C LEU A 819 34.18 1.90 20.90
N GLU A 820 35.14 1.08 20.48
CA GLU A 820 36.10 0.47 21.41
C GLU A 820 36.97 1.48 22.13
N HIS A 821 37.43 2.51 21.42
CA HIS A 821 38.20 3.58 22.03
C HIS A 821 37.44 4.24 23.18
N VAL A 822 36.16 4.54 22.97
CA VAL A 822 35.29 5.13 23.99
C VAL A 822 35.01 4.16 25.14
N LEU A 823 34.73 2.89 24.84
CA LEU A 823 34.52 1.86 25.87
C LEU A 823 35.77 1.66 26.75
N SER A 824 36.96 1.90 26.19
CA SER A 824 38.24 1.87 26.90
C SER A 824 38.55 3.16 27.68
N GLY A 825 37.61 4.12 27.74
CA GLY A 825 37.77 5.40 28.44
C GLY A 825 38.35 6.54 27.60
N GLY A 826 38.58 6.30 26.31
CA GLY A 826 39.03 7.32 25.35
C GLY A 826 37.93 8.30 24.95
N ARG A 827 38.31 9.36 24.22
CA ARG A 827 37.39 10.39 23.72
C ARG A 827 37.71 10.75 22.27
N PHE A 828 36.68 11.12 21.53
CA PHE A 828 36.86 11.69 20.20
C PHE A 828 37.44 13.11 20.29
N ASP A 829 38.18 13.52 19.27
CA ASP A 829 38.55 14.93 19.04
C ASP A 829 37.34 15.76 18.53
N ALA A 830 37.60 17.05 18.21
CA ALA A 830 36.56 17.96 17.73
C ALA A 830 35.93 17.51 16.40
N GLU A 831 36.69 16.81 15.57
CA GLU A 831 36.29 16.26 14.27
C GLU A 831 35.57 14.91 14.39
N GLY A 832 35.52 14.33 15.60
CA GLY A 832 34.90 13.04 15.84
C GLY A 832 35.80 11.85 15.49
N ALA A 833 37.12 12.02 15.50
CA ALA A 833 38.12 11.00 15.22
C ALA A 833 38.90 10.58 16.48
N THR A 834 39.59 9.44 16.40
CA THR A 834 40.50 8.96 17.45
C THR A 834 41.90 8.73 16.85
N PRO A 835 42.98 8.77 17.67
CA PRO A 835 44.34 8.52 17.18
C PRO A 835 44.52 7.17 16.48
N GLY A 836 43.69 6.18 16.81
CA GLY A 836 43.71 4.84 16.21
C GLY A 836 42.88 4.70 14.93
N GLY A 837 42.45 5.80 14.30
CA GLY A 837 41.63 5.77 13.08
C GLY A 837 40.15 5.50 13.33
N GLY A 838 39.71 5.49 14.58
CA GLY A 838 38.30 5.40 14.94
C GLY A 838 37.54 6.68 14.59
N ARG A 839 36.25 6.56 14.28
CA ARG A 839 35.36 7.68 13.92
C ARG A 839 34.00 7.54 14.58
N ARG A 840 33.46 8.65 15.06
CA ARG A 840 32.09 8.77 15.53
C ARG A 840 31.13 8.63 14.35
N LEU A 841 30.20 7.68 14.44
CA LEU A 841 29.22 7.44 13.39
C LEU A 841 28.03 8.40 13.54
N LEU A 842 27.85 9.21 12.50
CA LEU A 842 26.70 10.08 12.27
C LEU A 842 26.10 9.72 10.90
N GLY A 843 24.85 10.11 10.64
CA GLY A 843 24.13 9.83 9.40
C GLY A 843 24.17 10.98 8.41
N TRP A 844 24.41 12.20 8.87
CA TRP A 844 24.55 13.39 8.03
C TRP A 844 26.01 13.81 7.89
N THR A 845 26.38 14.23 6.69
CA THR A 845 27.72 14.76 6.38
C THR A 845 27.60 15.76 5.23
N ASP A 846 28.43 16.80 5.25
CA ASP A 846 28.62 17.69 4.11
C ASP A 846 29.47 17.00 3.03
N GLY A 847 28.85 16.65 1.89
CA GLY A 847 29.49 15.91 0.80
C GLY A 847 29.17 14.40 0.81
N THR A 848 30.09 13.58 0.31
CA THR A 848 29.93 12.13 0.25
C THR A 848 30.17 11.52 1.64
N HIS A 849 29.18 10.78 2.15
CA HIS A 849 29.35 10.06 3.41
C HIS A 849 30.44 8.99 3.29
N TRP A 850 31.28 8.80 4.31
CA TRP A 850 32.44 7.91 4.26
C TRP A 850 32.09 6.40 4.18
N LEU A 851 30.83 6.05 4.43
CA LEU A 851 30.28 4.71 4.15
C LEU A 851 29.89 4.50 2.69
N MET A 852 29.91 5.56 1.86
CA MET A 852 29.54 5.56 0.46
C MET A 852 30.76 5.86 -0.41
N THR A 853 30.69 5.54 -1.70
CA THR A 853 31.81 5.81 -2.64
C THR A 853 31.42 6.81 -3.72
N ASP A 854 32.35 7.67 -4.14
CA ASP A 854 32.09 8.73 -5.14
C ASP A 854 31.66 8.21 -6.52
N ARG A 855 31.93 6.93 -6.83
CA ARG A 855 31.46 6.29 -8.09
C ARG A 855 29.93 6.27 -8.19
N GLU A 856 29.24 6.21 -7.05
CA GLU A 856 27.77 6.10 -6.98
C GLU A 856 27.09 7.45 -7.22
N ARG A 857 27.75 8.56 -6.89
CA ARG A 857 27.23 9.92 -7.07
C ARG A 857 27.11 10.36 -8.53
N ARG A 858 27.87 9.72 -9.45
CA ARG A 858 27.85 10.05 -10.89
C ARG A 858 26.79 9.30 -11.70
N ARG A 859 26.11 8.30 -11.09
CA ARG A 859 25.09 7.47 -11.75
C ARG A 859 23.64 7.89 -11.45
N GLY A 860 23.43 8.78 -10.48
CA GLY A 860 22.11 9.13 -9.93
C GLY A 860 21.71 10.56 -10.18
#